data_AF-A0A819BPU0-F1
#
_entry.id   AF-A0A819BPU0-F1
#
_cell.length_a   1.000
_cell.length_b   1.000
_cell.length_c   1.000
_cell.angle_alpha   90.00
_cell.angle_beta   90.00
_cell.angle_gamma   90.00
#
_symmetry.space_group_name_H-M   'P 1'
#
loop_
_entity.id
_entity.type
_entity.pdbx_description
1 polymer ?
#
loop_
_entity_poly.entity_id
_entity_poly.type
_entity_poly.pdbx_seq_one_letter_code
_entity_poly.pdbx_strand_id
1 'polypeptide(L)'
;MLSFTIENIFGVGSFRLCAGFPSSIKSIEYSKSYIYECPLNGCIQIYNYSTNERTYFEHIYDDIIVVMLYNEYINQIITCSYSGKIILWSANYQKRFVEQQLRINHIHYGFWTRDGTTIYLCSRFDGTLISLSYDAKHYSLTENWLRHWATARVDLEKIHPVIEDSVSSINIAEKIETSNTYVAGSIGYEFVICTAMRRHLFAVLQRPKQHVRIHELNLHDGHLINDLILEKAKANQTFLCGTTTTLCDKDTGKEFFAIGLQSGLIFIIDTNPLQIHMIVNASGSPQAIIWWHSYLLTVGYISSIVNVYSLDGLLIGSGDGAPTTAICHLQWNSDEQDLLWIGGYMGLTLVHIELLDNRTPSPIETVMFTILNTIPDEKSSSSSINLTTVIHRTLHETAGCGLYIENNEILSGDLSGNIFQWTINDIKPKQHINISDSIRCFISKNFVGTLSGLLYKIDTQEIVEDFQSTIICSAWNKNQISCLIGLGDGRLIDFHTKKIIGLHHNNAEIWSVCWSPNEELCATASEDQTTCIWKVDDEQNLIATLTGHTTAVTAVQWKYERIYTCADDRTVRIYNTELNTYNCLYVLHTPKSLFGWFTLTYLKVDEDQKLIICTTQNGYLVIWRYDENVENEIPILCKKIHFGSLEGLTYDKETRRIVTIGSDCTVTSLRLHID
;
A
#
# COMPACT_ATOMS: atom_id res chain seq x y z
N MET A 1 14.88 17.45 21.94
CA MET A 1 14.99 17.23 20.49
C MET A 1 13.57 17.20 19.91
N LEU A 2 13.35 17.50 18.62
CA LEU A 2 12.06 17.18 18.00
C LEU A 2 12.17 15.82 17.30
N SER A 3 11.28 14.90 17.63
CA SER A 3 11.12 13.62 16.94
C SER A 3 9.66 13.18 16.96
N PHE A 4 9.35 12.03 16.36
CA PHE A 4 8.01 11.45 16.46
C PHE A 4 8.03 9.92 16.42
N THR A 5 7.00 9.31 17.01
CA THR A 5 6.70 7.88 16.88
C THR A 5 5.36 7.72 16.21
N ILE A 6 5.28 6.91 15.15
CA ILE A 6 3.99 6.49 14.58
C ILE A 6 3.37 5.49 15.56
N GLU A 7 2.17 5.77 16.04
CA GLU A 7 1.41 4.92 16.98
C GLU A 7 0.59 3.87 16.21
N ASN A 8 -0.03 4.28 15.09
CA ASN A 8 -0.81 3.39 14.25
C ASN A 8 -0.84 3.83 12.79
N ILE A 9 -1.04 2.88 11.87
CA ILE A 9 -1.48 3.14 10.50
C ILE A 9 -2.64 2.20 10.20
N PHE A 10 -3.75 2.80 9.79
CA PHE A 10 -5.00 2.16 9.38
C PHE A 10 -5.13 2.22 7.85
N GLY A 11 -5.97 1.37 7.25
CA GLY A 11 -6.24 1.38 5.81
C GLY A 11 -5.65 0.19 5.06
N VAL A 12 -5.33 0.38 3.78
CA VAL A 12 -4.96 -0.71 2.84
C VAL A 12 -3.57 -0.57 2.25
N GLY A 13 -3.13 0.62 1.85
CA GLY A 13 -1.79 0.82 1.28
C GLY A 13 -1.50 -0.08 0.08
N SER A 14 -0.24 -0.47 -0.09
CA SER A 14 0.25 -1.15 -1.29
C SER A 14 0.47 -2.67 -1.13
N PHE A 15 -0.45 -3.40 -0.49
CA PHE A 15 -0.41 -4.88 -0.48
C PHE A 15 -0.25 -5.46 -1.88
N ARG A 16 -0.82 -4.80 -2.90
CA ARG A 16 -0.81 -5.14 -4.33
C ARG A 16 0.58 -5.31 -4.96
N LEU A 17 1.66 -4.88 -4.29
CA LEU A 17 3.02 -4.80 -4.84
C LEU A 17 4.09 -5.56 -4.03
N CYS A 18 3.74 -6.25 -2.93
CA CYS A 18 4.74 -6.93 -2.10
C CYS A 18 4.90 -8.42 -2.42
N ALA A 19 6.02 -8.78 -3.03
CA ALA A 19 6.39 -10.19 -3.24
C ALA A 19 6.66 -10.89 -1.90
N GLY A 20 6.01 -12.05 -1.69
CA GLY A 20 6.11 -12.85 -0.46
C GLY A 20 5.12 -12.50 0.66
N PHE A 21 4.14 -11.61 0.40
CA PHE A 21 3.07 -11.29 1.34
C PHE A 21 1.86 -12.26 1.26
N PRO A 22 1.28 -12.70 2.40
CA PRO A 22 1.84 -12.61 3.75
C PRO A 22 2.92 -13.68 3.95
N SER A 23 3.99 -13.36 4.68
CA SER A 23 4.92 -14.39 5.13
C SER A 23 4.39 -15.06 6.40
N SER A 24 4.54 -16.38 6.48
CA SER A 24 4.28 -17.17 7.69
C SER A 24 5.61 -17.57 8.31
N ILE A 25 5.95 -16.98 9.46
CA ILE A 25 7.24 -17.22 10.13
C ILE A 25 7.16 -18.49 10.98
N LYS A 26 8.06 -19.47 10.74
CA LYS A 26 8.27 -20.63 11.63
C LYS A 26 9.04 -20.20 12.89
N SER A 27 8.37 -19.41 13.74
CA SER A 27 8.95 -18.91 14.99
C SER A 27 9.20 -20.07 15.98
N ILE A 28 10.47 -20.31 16.30
CA ILE A 28 10.89 -21.31 17.29
C ILE A 28 10.60 -20.87 18.73
N GLU A 29 10.57 -19.56 19.01
CA GLU A 29 10.34 -19.00 20.34
C GLU A 29 8.85 -19.03 20.74
N TYR A 30 7.94 -18.63 19.85
CA TYR A 30 6.50 -18.64 20.10
C TYR A 30 5.84 -19.97 19.73
N SER A 31 6.13 -21.03 20.50
CA SER A 31 5.42 -22.30 20.37
C SER A 31 3.90 -22.09 20.38
N LYS A 32 3.21 -22.51 19.31
CA LYS A 32 1.76 -22.37 19.05
C LYS A 32 1.21 -20.96 18.76
N SER A 33 2.03 -19.95 18.46
CA SER A 33 1.52 -18.66 17.94
C SER A 33 1.87 -18.48 16.47
N TYR A 34 0.97 -18.88 15.55
CA TYR A 34 1.14 -18.51 14.15
C TYR A 34 1.03 -17.00 14.00
N ILE A 35 2.04 -16.39 13.39
CA ILE A 35 2.08 -14.96 13.12
C ILE A 35 2.13 -14.74 11.61
N TYR A 36 1.42 -13.72 11.15
CA TYR A 36 1.45 -13.29 9.75
C TYR A 36 1.92 -11.84 9.67
N GLU A 37 2.64 -11.54 8.59
CA GLU A 37 3.23 -10.23 8.32
C GLU A 37 2.38 -9.39 7.37
N CYS A 38 2.34 -8.08 7.61
CA CYS A 38 1.60 -7.09 6.84
C CYS A 38 2.51 -5.89 6.48
N PRO A 39 2.94 -5.72 5.22
CA PRO A 39 3.63 -4.53 4.75
C PRO A 39 2.60 -3.43 4.47
N LEU A 40 2.66 -2.32 5.20
CA LEU A 40 1.76 -1.18 5.01
C LEU A 40 2.58 0.09 4.78
N ASN A 41 2.60 0.55 3.53
CA ASN A 41 3.56 1.53 3.03
C ASN A 41 5.01 1.10 3.35
N GLY A 42 5.77 1.93 4.08
CA GLY A 42 7.12 1.65 4.55
C GLY A 42 7.18 1.01 5.95
N CYS A 43 6.05 0.53 6.47
CA CYS A 43 5.95 -0.10 7.79
C CYS A 43 5.74 -1.61 7.70
N ILE A 44 6.27 -2.33 8.68
CA ILE A 44 5.95 -3.74 8.94
C ILE A 44 4.99 -3.79 10.13
N GLN A 45 3.93 -4.57 9.99
CA GLN A 45 3.01 -4.94 11.06
C GLN A 45 2.98 -6.47 11.19
N ILE A 46 2.99 -7.00 12.41
CA ILE A 46 2.87 -8.45 12.65
C ILE A 46 1.68 -8.70 13.57
N TYR A 47 0.91 -9.74 13.28
CA TYR A 47 -0.32 -10.07 13.99
C TYR A 47 -0.32 -11.52 14.48
N ASN A 48 -0.85 -11.74 15.68
CA ASN A 48 -1.21 -13.08 16.13
C ASN A 48 -2.50 -13.53 15.43
N TYR A 49 -2.48 -14.72 14.85
CA TYR A 49 -3.61 -15.31 14.14
C TYR A 49 -4.86 -15.50 15.01
N SER A 50 -4.68 -15.85 16.29
CA SER A 50 -5.76 -16.35 17.17
C SER A 50 -6.35 -15.27 18.09
N THR A 51 -5.54 -14.36 18.61
CA THR A 51 -6.05 -13.20 19.38
C THR A 51 -6.43 -12.02 18.49
N ASN A 52 -6.08 -12.08 17.19
CA ASN A 52 -6.19 -10.99 16.21
C ASN A 52 -5.29 -9.75 16.51
N GLU A 53 -4.63 -9.68 17.67
CA GLU A 53 -3.82 -8.55 18.13
C GLU A 53 -2.54 -8.33 17.30
N ARG A 54 -2.07 -7.08 17.28
CA ARG A 54 -0.79 -6.69 16.67
C ARG A 54 0.35 -6.90 17.65
N THR A 55 1.28 -7.80 17.34
CA THR A 55 2.45 -8.14 18.16
C THR A 55 3.68 -7.28 17.85
N TYR A 56 3.75 -6.69 16.65
CA TYR A 56 4.88 -5.83 16.24
C TYR A 56 4.42 -4.71 15.29
N PHE A 57 5.12 -3.57 15.35
CA PHE A 57 4.95 -2.44 14.44
C PHE A 57 6.27 -1.65 14.35
N GLU A 58 6.81 -1.44 13.15
CA GLU A 58 7.94 -0.53 12.91
C GLU A 58 7.83 0.17 11.54
N HIS A 59 8.21 1.46 11.47
CA HIS A 59 8.37 2.21 10.22
C HIS A 59 9.83 2.20 9.76
N ILE A 60 10.13 1.49 8.68
CA ILE A 60 11.51 1.09 8.31
C ILE A 60 12.04 1.70 7.01
N TYR A 61 11.13 2.11 6.11
CA TYR A 61 11.44 2.77 4.84
C TYR A 61 10.62 4.06 4.69
N ASP A 62 11.19 5.06 4.02
CA ASP A 62 10.46 6.27 3.58
C ASP A 62 9.74 6.03 2.22
N ASP A 63 9.44 4.77 1.91
CA ASP A 63 8.98 4.26 0.62
C ASP A 63 8.30 2.89 0.78
N ILE A 64 7.53 2.44 -0.21
CA ILE A 64 6.76 1.18 -0.11
C ILE A 64 7.65 -0.07 -0.08
N ILE A 65 7.29 -1.04 0.78
CA ILE A 65 7.86 -2.39 0.77
C ILE A 65 7.28 -3.16 -0.41
N VAL A 66 8.16 -3.77 -1.23
CA VAL A 66 7.80 -4.51 -2.46
C VAL A 66 8.37 -5.93 -2.49
N VAL A 67 9.23 -6.28 -1.54
CA VAL A 67 9.70 -7.65 -1.31
C VAL A 67 9.77 -7.86 0.20
N MET A 68 9.25 -8.99 0.67
CA MET A 68 9.24 -9.43 2.06
C MET A 68 9.29 -10.96 2.08
N LEU A 69 10.49 -11.53 2.26
CA LEU A 69 10.73 -12.96 2.10
C LEU A 69 11.38 -13.55 3.35
N TYR A 70 10.69 -14.49 3.99
CA TYR A 70 11.26 -15.37 5.02
C TYR A 70 12.05 -16.52 4.37
N ASN A 71 13.17 -16.91 4.99
CA ASN A 71 13.87 -18.16 4.70
C ASN A 71 13.99 -19.00 5.99
N GLU A 72 13.41 -20.21 5.96
CA GLU A 72 13.38 -21.16 7.08
C GLU A 72 14.77 -21.72 7.46
N TYR A 73 15.63 -22.01 6.48
CA TYR A 73 16.92 -22.71 6.69
C TYR A 73 17.94 -21.89 7.48
N ILE A 74 17.89 -20.57 7.34
CA ILE A 74 18.73 -19.62 8.07
C ILE A 74 17.93 -18.77 9.07
N ASN A 75 16.62 -19.02 9.19
CA ASN A 75 15.65 -18.37 10.07
C ASN A 75 15.75 -16.83 10.07
N GLN A 76 15.69 -16.25 8.87
CA GLN A 76 15.90 -14.82 8.61
C GLN A 76 14.89 -14.29 7.60
N ILE A 77 14.68 -12.98 7.60
CA ILE A 77 13.73 -12.29 6.71
C ILE A 77 14.47 -11.19 5.97
N ILE A 78 14.23 -11.04 4.68
CA ILE A 78 14.75 -9.93 3.89
C ILE A 78 13.59 -9.08 3.36
N THR A 79 13.68 -7.76 3.54
CA THR A 79 12.72 -6.80 3.01
C THR A 79 13.40 -5.80 2.09
N CYS A 80 12.68 -5.30 1.09
CA CYS A 80 13.22 -4.32 0.15
C CYS A 80 12.17 -3.28 -0.24
N SER A 81 12.59 -2.01 -0.34
CA SER A 81 11.77 -0.91 -0.86
C SER A 81 11.79 -0.87 -2.40
N TYR A 82 10.77 -0.22 -2.97
CA TYR A 82 10.69 0.08 -4.40
C TYR A 82 11.91 0.89 -4.91
N SER A 83 12.38 1.81 -4.08
CA SER A 83 13.62 2.60 -4.23
C SER A 83 14.94 1.84 -4.03
N GLY A 84 14.93 0.52 -3.87
CA GLY A 84 16.16 -0.28 -3.84
C GLY A 84 16.93 -0.30 -2.52
N LYS A 85 16.32 0.17 -1.41
CA LYS A 85 16.89 -0.01 -0.08
C LYS A 85 16.48 -1.37 0.47
N ILE A 86 17.44 -2.18 0.89
CA ILE A 86 17.25 -3.54 1.36
C ILE A 86 17.69 -3.68 2.82
N ILE A 87 16.91 -4.40 3.64
CA ILE A 87 17.22 -4.69 5.04
C ILE A 87 17.03 -6.18 5.30
N LEU A 88 18.01 -6.78 5.98
CA LEU A 88 18.01 -8.17 6.43
C LEU A 88 17.77 -8.23 7.95
N TRP A 89 16.93 -9.15 8.40
CA TRP A 89 16.40 -9.23 9.76
C TRP A 89 16.54 -10.63 10.37
N SER A 90 16.59 -10.71 11.70
CA SER A 90 16.20 -11.92 12.43
C SER A 90 14.71 -12.21 12.23
N ALA A 91 14.32 -13.48 12.24
CA ALA A 91 12.90 -13.88 12.08
C ALA A 91 11.93 -13.30 13.13
N ASN A 92 12.45 -12.78 14.25
CA ASN A 92 11.68 -12.11 15.30
C ASN A 92 11.80 -10.56 15.26
N TYR A 93 12.38 -9.99 14.19
CA TYR A 93 12.63 -8.56 13.97
C TYR A 93 13.46 -7.81 15.01
N GLN A 94 13.95 -8.48 16.06
CA GLN A 94 14.74 -7.86 17.13
C GLN A 94 16.11 -7.33 16.66
N LYS A 95 16.63 -7.80 15.51
CA LYS A 95 17.93 -7.40 14.99
C LYS A 95 17.92 -7.21 13.47
N ARG A 96 18.37 -6.03 13.03
CA ARG A 96 18.83 -5.79 11.65
C ARG A 96 20.26 -6.32 11.51
N PHE A 97 20.51 -7.09 10.47
CA PHE A 97 21.81 -7.68 10.12
C PHE A 97 22.52 -6.88 9.02
N VAL A 98 21.78 -6.46 7.99
CA VAL A 98 22.25 -5.64 6.87
C VAL A 98 21.24 -4.53 6.62
N GLU A 99 21.70 -3.32 6.31
CA GLU A 99 20.88 -2.23 5.77
C GLU A 99 21.70 -1.55 4.67
N GLN A 100 21.24 -1.65 3.41
CA GLN A 100 22.01 -1.27 2.22
C GLN A 100 21.13 -0.59 1.17
N GLN A 101 21.71 0.36 0.42
CA GLN A 101 21.13 0.86 -0.83
C GLN A 101 21.74 0.08 -2.01
N LEU A 102 20.91 -0.50 -2.87
CA LEU A 102 21.33 -1.22 -4.07
C LEU A 102 21.53 -0.27 -5.25
N ARG A 103 22.25 -0.74 -6.28
CA ARG A 103 22.39 -0.05 -7.58
C ARG A 103 21.16 -0.14 -8.50
N ILE A 104 20.09 -0.81 -8.09
CA ILE A 104 18.84 -1.01 -8.84
C ILE A 104 17.67 -0.33 -8.11
N ASN A 105 16.81 0.34 -8.88
CA ASN A 105 15.58 1.00 -8.40
C ASN A 105 14.35 0.40 -9.11
N HIS A 106 13.14 0.83 -8.74
CA HIS A 106 11.87 0.36 -9.31
C HIS A 106 11.65 -1.15 -9.16
N ILE A 107 12.15 -1.71 -8.07
CA ILE A 107 12.03 -3.14 -7.73
C ILE A 107 10.55 -3.48 -7.61
N HIS A 108 10.16 -4.64 -8.15
CA HIS A 108 8.75 -5.08 -8.18
C HIS A 108 8.57 -6.52 -7.71
N TYR A 109 9.65 -7.30 -7.71
CA TYR A 109 9.60 -8.71 -7.38
C TYR A 109 10.98 -9.16 -6.88
N GLY A 110 10.98 -10.14 -5.98
CA GLY A 110 12.19 -10.76 -5.45
C GLY A 110 11.99 -12.25 -5.17
N PHE A 111 13.11 -12.97 -5.14
CA PHE A 111 13.18 -14.39 -4.79
C PHE A 111 14.45 -14.67 -3.98
N TRP A 112 14.39 -15.58 -3.02
CA TRP A 112 15.53 -16.02 -2.21
C TRP A 112 15.71 -17.53 -2.41
N THR A 113 16.93 -17.97 -2.73
CA THR A 113 17.22 -19.41 -2.85
C THR A 113 16.98 -20.13 -1.53
N ARG A 114 16.50 -21.38 -1.61
CA ARG A 114 16.12 -22.20 -0.44
C ARG A 114 17.26 -22.34 0.57
N ASP A 115 18.48 -22.53 0.08
CA ASP A 115 19.73 -22.60 0.88
C ASP A 115 20.14 -21.28 1.56
N GLY A 116 19.41 -20.18 1.30
CA GLY A 116 19.67 -18.85 1.83
C GLY A 116 20.83 -18.11 1.14
N THR A 117 21.57 -18.73 0.21
CA THR A 117 22.84 -18.17 -0.28
C THR A 117 22.69 -17.02 -1.26
N THR A 118 21.59 -16.93 -2.01
CA THR A 118 21.44 -15.96 -3.10
C THR A 118 20.05 -15.34 -3.15
N ILE A 119 19.98 -14.01 -3.23
CA ILE A 119 18.75 -13.25 -3.49
C ILE A 119 18.77 -12.73 -4.93
N TYR A 120 17.63 -12.82 -5.62
CA TYR A 120 17.40 -12.24 -6.93
C TYR A 120 16.31 -11.20 -6.85
N LEU A 121 16.52 -10.02 -7.45
CA LEU A 121 15.55 -8.92 -7.47
C LEU A 121 15.45 -8.38 -8.90
N CYS A 122 14.26 -7.95 -9.32
CA CYS A 122 14.08 -7.34 -10.64
C CYS A 122 13.29 -6.03 -10.63
N SER A 123 13.65 -5.15 -11.55
CA SER A 123 13.04 -3.85 -11.81
C SER A 123 12.00 -3.94 -12.93
N ARG A 124 10.86 -3.26 -12.72
CA ARG A 124 9.71 -3.26 -13.63
C ARG A 124 9.96 -2.58 -14.98
N PHE A 125 10.71 -1.47 -14.98
CA PHE A 125 10.70 -0.52 -16.10
C PHE A 125 11.89 -0.68 -17.05
N ASP A 126 13.10 -0.89 -16.53
CA ASP A 126 14.33 -1.06 -17.32
C ASP A 126 14.70 -2.54 -17.57
N GLY A 127 13.89 -3.46 -17.04
CA GLY A 127 14.09 -4.90 -17.16
C GLY A 127 15.42 -5.38 -16.59
N THR A 128 15.87 -4.75 -15.50
CA THR A 128 17.10 -5.13 -14.81
C THR A 128 16.86 -6.28 -13.84
N LEU A 129 17.74 -7.27 -13.88
CA LEU A 129 17.83 -8.38 -12.93
C LEU A 129 19.17 -8.29 -12.20
N ILE A 130 19.15 -8.36 -10.86
CA ILE A 130 20.35 -8.40 -10.01
C ILE A 130 20.39 -9.72 -9.22
N SER A 131 21.60 -10.23 -8.99
CA SER A 131 21.90 -11.32 -8.06
C SER A 131 22.74 -10.80 -6.90
N LEU A 132 22.36 -11.15 -5.67
CA LEU A 132 23.04 -10.81 -4.42
C LEU A 132 23.49 -12.11 -3.74
N SER A 133 24.79 -12.32 -3.50
CA SER A 133 25.23 -13.37 -2.56
C SER A 133 25.04 -12.88 -1.13
N TYR A 134 24.62 -13.78 -0.26
CA TYR A 134 24.52 -13.58 1.18
C TYR A 134 25.51 -14.45 1.94
N ASP A 135 26.40 -13.82 2.72
CA ASP A 135 27.26 -14.53 3.68
C ASP A 135 26.64 -14.51 5.07
N ALA A 136 26.03 -15.64 5.46
CA ALA A 136 25.42 -15.85 6.76
C ALA A 136 26.41 -15.90 7.95
N LYS A 137 27.73 -15.94 7.72
CA LYS A 137 28.75 -15.88 8.78
C LYS A 137 29.12 -14.44 9.12
N HIS A 138 29.21 -13.58 8.11
CA HIS A 138 29.62 -12.18 8.26
C HIS A 138 28.43 -11.21 8.27
N TYR A 139 27.21 -11.70 8.00
CA TYR A 139 26.01 -10.88 7.83
C TYR A 139 26.22 -9.78 6.78
N SER A 140 26.55 -10.19 5.56
CA SER A 140 26.83 -9.25 4.45
C SER A 140 26.17 -9.68 3.15
N LEU A 141 25.62 -8.71 2.42
CA LEU A 141 25.13 -8.86 1.06
C LEU A 141 26.18 -8.31 0.07
N THR A 142 26.39 -9.01 -1.04
CA THR A 142 27.31 -8.59 -2.10
C THR A 142 26.66 -8.75 -3.47
N GLU A 143 26.64 -7.68 -4.27
CA GLU A 143 26.07 -7.71 -5.63
C GLU A 143 26.97 -8.52 -6.58
N ASN A 144 26.53 -9.73 -6.95
CA ASN A 144 27.27 -10.67 -7.81
C ASN A 144 27.36 -10.16 -9.25
N TRP A 145 26.19 -9.92 -9.83
CA TRP A 145 26.00 -9.55 -11.22
C TRP A 145 24.69 -8.81 -11.40
N LEU A 146 24.63 -7.97 -12.43
CA LEU A 146 23.46 -7.19 -12.82
C LEU A 146 23.34 -7.25 -14.36
N ARG A 147 22.14 -7.53 -14.86
CA ARG A 147 21.85 -7.66 -16.31
C ARG A 147 20.62 -6.83 -16.69
N HIS A 148 20.79 -5.92 -17.65
CA HIS A 148 19.69 -5.17 -18.27
C HIS A 148 19.16 -5.92 -19.49
N TRP A 149 17.93 -6.44 -19.45
CA TRP A 149 17.34 -7.18 -20.57
C TRP A 149 16.58 -6.30 -21.57
N ALA A 150 16.35 -5.02 -21.23
CA ALA A 150 15.62 -4.11 -22.10
C ALA A 150 16.33 -3.75 -23.42
N THR A 151 17.66 -3.78 -23.45
CA THR A 151 18.49 -3.42 -24.61
C THR A 151 19.08 -4.62 -25.36
N ALA A 152 18.94 -5.84 -24.82
CA ALA A 152 19.49 -7.05 -25.40
C ALA A 152 18.77 -7.46 -26.70
N ARG A 153 19.36 -7.07 -27.84
CA ARG A 153 19.33 -7.90 -29.05
C ARG A 153 20.35 -9.02 -28.85
N VAL A 154 19.87 -10.22 -28.55
CA VAL A 154 20.71 -11.42 -28.54
C VAL A 154 20.72 -11.96 -29.96
N ASP A 155 21.83 -11.78 -30.67
CA ASP A 155 22.09 -12.51 -31.92
C ASP A 155 22.42 -13.97 -31.55
N LEU A 156 21.46 -14.87 -31.79
CA LEU A 156 21.47 -16.26 -31.29
C LEU A 156 22.57 -17.16 -31.91
N GLU A 157 23.34 -16.67 -32.88
CA GLU A 157 24.35 -17.45 -33.63
C GLU A 157 25.65 -17.77 -32.84
N LYS A 158 25.72 -17.44 -31.54
CA LYS A 158 26.93 -17.62 -30.71
C LYS A 158 26.68 -18.27 -29.35
N ILE A 159 25.91 -19.34 -29.33
CA ILE A 159 25.86 -20.28 -28.19
C ILE A 159 26.94 -21.35 -28.42
N HIS A 160 27.96 -21.38 -27.56
CA HIS A 160 28.89 -22.52 -27.49
C HIS A 160 28.33 -23.57 -26.52
N PRO A 161 28.36 -24.87 -26.86
CA PRO A 161 27.97 -25.92 -25.91
C PRO A 161 28.98 -25.97 -24.76
N VAL A 162 28.49 -25.80 -23.54
CA VAL A 162 29.26 -26.04 -22.31
C VAL A 162 29.31 -27.55 -22.07
N ILE A 163 30.49 -28.05 -21.68
CA ILE A 163 30.74 -29.48 -21.46
C ILE A 163 30.14 -29.91 -20.12
N GLU A 164 29.57 -31.12 -20.06
CA GLU A 164 29.09 -31.73 -18.82
C GLU A 164 30.26 -32.06 -17.87
N ASP A 165 30.34 -31.36 -16.74
CA ASP A 165 31.13 -31.79 -15.59
C ASP A 165 30.27 -32.72 -14.70
N SER A 166 30.87 -33.80 -14.22
CA SER A 166 30.14 -34.91 -13.57
C SER A 166 29.68 -34.58 -12.14
N VAL A 167 28.39 -34.27 -11.99
CA VAL A 167 27.75 -34.05 -10.68
C VAL A 167 27.36 -35.39 -10.05
N SER A 168 27.86 -35.65 -8.84
CA SER A 168 27.44 -36.80 -8.02
C SER A 168 25.98 -36.67 -7.57
N SER A 169 25.22 -37.75 -7.68
CA SER A 169 23.79 -37.77 -7.35
C SER A 169 23.54 -37.52 -5.85
N ILE A 170 23.02 -36.34 -5.52
CA ILE A 170 22.50 -36.01 -4.20
C ILE A 170 21.00 -36.34 -4.18
N ASN A 171 20.60 -37.34 -3.38
CA ASN A 171 19.19 -37.63 -3.13
C ASN A 171 18.60 -36.58 -2.19
N ILE A 172 17.84 -35.62 -2.73
CA ILE A 172 16.89 -34.78 -1.98
C ILE A 172 15.51 -35.02 -2.57
N ALA A 173 14.59 -35.57 -1.76
CA ALA A 173 13.24 -35.93 -2.17
C ALA A 173 12.21 -35.29 -1.24
N GLU A 174 12.17 -33.96 -1.20
CA GLU A 174 11.42 -33.20 -0.20
C GLU A 174 10.61 -32.03 -0.80
N LYS A 175 9.46 -31.74 -0.18
CA LYS A 175 8.51 -30.71 -0.62
C LYS A 175 9.16 -29.32 -0.69
N ILE A 176 8.61 -28.45 -1.51
CA ILE A 176 9.06 -27.06 -1.68
C ILE A 176 7.94 -26.14 -1.16
N GLU A 177 8.25 -25.24 -0.21
CA GLU A 177 7.34 -24.15 0.15
C GLU A 177 7.34 -23.09 -0.94
N THR A 178 6.18 -22.50 -1.25
CA THR A 178 6.01 -21.69 -2.48
C THR A 178 5.28 -20.39 -2.20
N SER A 179 5.77 -19.29 -2.80
CA SER A 179 5.23 -17.93 -2.70
C SER A 179 4.87 -17.42 -4.08
N ASN A 180 3.63 -16.98 -4.34
CA ASN A 180 3.23 -16.56 -5.69
C ASN A 180 2.61 -15.16 -5.67
N THR A 181 3.06 -14.33 -6.63
CA THR A 181 2.84 -12.89 -6.64
C THR A 181 2.39 -12.42 -8.01
N TYR A 182 1.35 -11.60 -8.02
CA TYR A 182 0.85 -10.87 -9.16
C TYR A 182 1.91 -9.93 -9.77
N VAL A 183 2.12 -10.03 -11.07
CA VAL A 183 2.93 -9.08 -11.84
C VAL A 183 1.98 -8.06 -12.45
N ALA A 184 2.02 -6.83 -11.93
CA ALA A 184 1.00 -5.84 -12.23
C ALA A 184 1.16 -5.25 -13.65
N GLY A 185 0.23 -5.60 -14.54
CA GLY A 185 0.28 -5.26 -15.96
C GLY A 185 0.15 -3.77 -16.28
N SER A 186 1.27 -3.10 -16.55
CA SER A 186 1.27 -1.88 -17.39
C SER A 186 2.66 -1.60 -18.00
N ILE A 187 2.71 -1.66 -19.34
CA ILE A 187 3.77 -1.15 -20.25
C ILE A 187 5.20 -1.25 -19.67
N GLY A 188 5.68 -2.46 -19.45
CA GLY A 188 7.03 -2.71 -18.91
C GLY A 188 7.61 -4.05 -19.35
N TYR A 189 8.68 -4.46 -18.66
CA TYR A 189 9.20 -5.82 -18.74
C TYR A 189 8.64 -6.62 -17.56
N GLU A 190 7.80 -7.60 -17.84
CA GLU A 190 7.14 -8.42 -16.83
C GLU A 190 7.97 -9.69 -16.58
N PHE A 191 8.40 -9.87 -15.32
CA PHE A 191 9.23 -10.98 -14.86
C PHE A 191 8.48 -11.84 -13.83
N VAL A 192 8.54 -13.16 -14.01
CA VAL A 192 8.57 -14.11 -12.87
C VAL A 192 9.90 -14.85 -12.92
N ILE A 193 10.46 -15.03 -11.72
CA ILE A 193 11.66 -15.81 -11.44
C ILE A 193 11.21 -17.12 -10.81
N CYS A 194 11.56 -18.23 -11.45
CA CYS A 194 11.37 -19.58 -10.94
C CYS A 194 12.71 -20.33 -10.96
N THR A 195 13.00 -21.12 -9.92
CA THR A 195 14.19 -21.99 -9.89
C THR A 195 13.79 -23.45 -9.94
N ALA A 196 14.32 -24.19 -10.92
CA ALA A 196 14.29 -25.64 -10.90
C ALA A 196 15.34 -26.20 -9.92
N MET A 197 15.11 -27.42 -9.40
CA MET A 197 16.05 -28.11 -8.52
C MET A 197 17.43 -28.29 -9.17
N ARG A 198 17.48 -28.33 -10.50
CA ARG A 198 18.70 -28.46 -11.31
C ARG A 198 19.55 -27.18 -11.47
N ARG A 199 19.35 -26.14 -10.65
CA ARG A 199 20.16 -24.88 -10.63
C ARG A 199 20.01 -23.97 -11.87
N HIS A 200 18.85 -23.98 -12.51
CA HIS A 200 18.53 -23.06 -13.60
C HIS A 200 17.50 -22.01 -13.15
N LEU A 201 17.67 -20.78 -13.64
CA LEU A 201 16.78 -19.65 -13.38
C LEU A 201 15.89 -19.41 -14.60
N PHE A 202 14.59 -19.66 -14.47
CA PHE A 202 13.62 -19.34 -15.51
C PHE A 202 13.07 -17.93 -15.26
N ALA A 203 13.42 -17.02 -16.17
CA ALA A 203 12.93 -15.65 -16.21
C ALA A 203 11.93 -15.51 -17.36
N VAL A 204 10.65 -15.32 -17.03
CA VAL A 204 9.66 -14.91 -18.03
C VAL A 204 9.98 -13.48 -18.47
N LEU A 205 9.85 -13.16 -19.76
CA LEU A 205 9.92 -11.80 -20.29
C LEU A 205 8.77 -11.55 -21.26
N GLN A 206 7.92 -10.57 -20.93
CA GLN A 206 7.03 -9.94 -21.91
C GLN A 206 7.65 -8.63 -22.42
N ARG A 207 7.72 -8.48 -23.75
CA ARG A 207 8.06 -7.21 -24.43
C ARG A 207 6.80 -6.59 -25.05
N PRO A 208 6.57 -5.28 -24.92
CA PRO A 208 5.41 -4.63 -25.53
C PRO A 208 5.30 -4.90 -27.03
N LYS A 209 4.13 -5.39 -27.48
CA LYS A 209 3.83 -5.77 -28.88
C LYS A 209 4.70 -6.91 -29.44
N GLN A 210 5.24 -7.77 -28.58
CA GLN A 210 5.94 -9.01 -28.97
C GLN A 210 5.30 -10.23 -28.27
N HIS A 211 5.65 -11.45 -28.70
CA HIS A 211 5.26 -12.67 -27.99
C HIS A 211 5.90 -12.73 -26.60
N VAL A 212 5.19 -13.35 -25.65
CA VAL A 212 5.75 -13.72 -24.34
C VAL A 212 6.85 -14.76 -24.56
N ARG A 213 8.00 -14.55 -23.92
CA ARG A 213 9.13 -15.50 -23.91
C ARG A 213 9.42 -15.98 -22.49
N ILE A 214 10.01 -17.16 -22.41
CA ILE A 214 10.68 -17.69 -21.24
C ILE A 214 12.16 -17.77 -21.57
N HIS A 215 13.01 -17.25 -20.70
CA HIS A 215 14.46 -17.35 -20.81
C HIS A 215 15.00 -18.22 -19.68
N GLU A 216 15.75 -19.26 -20.04
CA GLU A 216 16.53 -20.06 -19.12
C GLU A 216 17.89 -19.39 -18.92
N LEU A 217 18.20 -19.03 -17.67
CA LEU A 217 19.40 -18.30 -17.30
C LEU A 217 20.28 -19.13 -16.35
N ASN A 218 21.59 -18.96 -16.48
CA ASN A 218 22.56 -19.47 -15.52
C ASN A 218 22.53 -18.63 -14.23
N LEU A 219 22.34 -19.26 -13.07
CA LEU A 219 22.34 -18.60 -11.76
C LEU A 219 23.65 -17.83 -11.47
N HIS A 220 24.79 -18.34 -11.93
CA HIS A 220 26.11 -17.83 -11.52
C HIS A 220 26.53 -16.53 -12.21
N ASP A 221 26.02 -16.25 -13.41
CA ASP A 221 26.43 -15.09 -14.22
C ASP A 221 25.28 -14.37 -14.95
N GLY A 222 24.06 -14.92 -14.94
CA GLY A 222 22.91 -14.38 -15.64
C GLY A 222 22.99 -14.49 -17.17
N HIS A 223 23.83 -15.35 -17.74
CA HIS A 223 23.85 -15.61 -19.18
C HIS A 223 22.66 -16.50 -19.61
N LEU A 224 22.17 -16.24 -20.83
CA LEU A 224 21.11 -17.02 -21.48
C LEU A 224 21.63 -18.41 -21.87
N ILE A 225 20.94 -19.45 -21.43
CA ILE A 225 21.15 -20.85 -21.79
C ILE A 225 20.23 -21.21 -22.97
N ASN A 226 18.94 -20.87 -22.87
CA ASN A 226 17.89 -21.30 -23.80
C ASN A 226 16.72 -20.32 -23.77
N ASP A 227 15.87 -20.29 -24.82
CA ASP A 227 14.62 -19.51 -24.80
C ASP A 227 13.44 -20.20 -25.50
N LEU A 228 12.24 -19.97 -24.96
CA LEU A 228 10.98 -20.58 -25.41
C LEU A 228 9.95 -19.49 -25.69
N ILE A 229 9.42 -19.47 -26.91
CA ILE A 229 8.40 -18.51 -27.37
C ILE A 229 7.01 -19.12 -27.17
N LEU A 230 6.13 -18.43 -26.44
CA LEU A 230 4.75 -18.86 -26.25
C LEU A 230 3.89 -18.42 -27.45
N GLU A 231 3.97 -19.12 -28.58
CA GLU A 231 3.32 -18.72 -29.84
C GLU A 231 1.80 -18.45 -29.72
N LYS A 232 1.09 -19.21 -28.87
CA LYS A 232 -0.35 -19.02 -28.64
C LYS A 232 -0.69 -17.80 -27.77
N ALA A 233 0.30 -17.21 -27.09
CA ALA A 233 0.14 -15.93 -26.42
C ALA A 233 0.15 -14.80 -27.46
N LYS A 234 -0.98 -14.12 -27.63
CA LYS A 234 -1.07 -12.97 -28.53
C LYS A 234 -0.28 -11.80 -27.94
N ALA A 235 0.40 -11.02 -28.79
CA ALA A 235 1.28 -9.92 -28.37
C ALA A 235 0.62 -8.75 -27.58
N ASN A 236 -0.69 -8.82 -27.36
CA ASN A 236 -1.48 -7.87 -26.55
C ASN A 236 -2.11 -8.55 -25.30
N GLN A 237 -1.76 -9.79 -24.99
CA GLN A 237 -2.21 -10.50 -23.78
C GLN A 237 -1.13 -10.37 -22.72
N THR A 238 -1.46 -9.73 -21.60
CA THR A 238 -0.53 -9.48 -20.49
C THR A 238 -0.27 -10.75 -19.69
N PHE A 239 0.96 -10.92 -19.22
CA PHE A 239 1.31 -11.89 -18.19
C PHE A 239 0.77 -11.40 -16.85
N LEU A 240 0.27 -12.32 -15.99
CA LEU A 240 -0.28 -11.94 -14.68
C LEU A 240 0.42 -12.66 -13.52
N CYS A 241 0.71 -13.94 -13.67
CA CYS A 241 1.28 -14.77 -12.62
C CYS A 241 2.08 -15.94 -13.17
N GLY A 242 2.97 -16.48 -12.34
CA GLY A 242 3.70 -17.71 -12.61
C GLY A 242 4.05 -18.41 -11.30
N THR A 243 4.22 -19.73 -11.33
CA THR A 243 4.68 -20.49 -10.16
C THR A 243 6.17 -20.27 -9.94
N THR A 244 6.55 -19.77 -8.77
CA THR A 244 7.95 -19.44 -8.42
C THR A 244 8.82 -20.66 -8.12
N THR A 245 8.21 -21.84 -8.12
CA THR A 245 8.81 -23.15 -7.82
C THR A 245 8.39 -24.16 -8.89
N THR A 246 9.19 -25.20 -9.08
CA THR A 246 8.84 -26.34 -9.93
C THR A 246 8.08 -27.42 -9.14
N LEU A 247 7.04 -27.99 -9.75
CA LEU A 247 6.51 -29.30 -9.37
C LEU A 247 7.42 -30.37 -9.97
N CYS A 248 8.12 -31.13 -9.13
CA CYS A 248 8.85 -32.32 -9.56
C CYS A 248 7.92 -33.54 -9.54
N ASP A 249 7.68 -34.13 -10.71
CA ASP A 249 7.06 -35.44 -10.84
C ASP A 249 8.06 -36.52 -10.39
N LYS A 250 7.65 -37.34 -9.41
CA LYS A 250 8.47 -38.40 -8.84
C LYS A 250 8.62 -39.62 -9.76
N ASP A 251 7.64 -39.87 -10.63
CA ASP A 251 7.61 -41.06 -11.46
C ASP A 251 8.37 -40.87 -12.78
N THR A 252 8.35 -39.65 -13.34
CA THR A 252 9.11 -39.32 -14.57
C THR A 252 10.40 -38.54 -14.33
N GLY A 253 10.63 -37.96 -13.15
CA GLY A 253 11.79 -37.11 -12.87
C GLY A 253 11.80 -35.79 -13.65
N LYS A 254 10.63 -35.37 -14.15
CA LYS A 254 10.40 -34.08 -14.81
C LYS A 254 10.09 -33.00 -13.79
N GLU A 255 10.40 -31.76 -14.17
CA GLU A 255 10.12 -30.57 -13.38
C GLU A 255 9.26 -29.61 -14.20
N PHE A 256 8.17 -29.14 -13.60
CA PHE A 256 7.16 -28.32 -14.28
C PHE A 256 6.95 -26.99 -13.54
N PHE A 257 6.83 -25.89 -14.28
CA PHE A 257 6.32 -24.63 -13.74
C PHE A 257 5.16 -24.12 -14.60
N ALA A 258 4.28 -23.33 -14.02
CA ALA A 258 3.09 -22.81 -14.69
C ALA A 258 3.13 -21.28 -14.84
N ILE A 259 2.46 -20.77 -15.88
CA ILE A 259 2.31 -19.36 -16.22
C ILE A 259 0.84 -19.07 -16.51
N GLY A 260 0.26 -18.03 -15.90
CA GLY A 260 -1.09 -17.54 -16.18
C GLY A 260 -1.08 -16.20 -16.93
N LEU A 261 -1.87 -16.12 -18.00
CA LEU A 261 -2.08 -14.91 -18.81
C LEU A 261 -3.48 -14.32 -18.61
N GLN A 262 -3.62 -13.02 -18.85
CA GLN A 262 -4.89 -12.27 -18.79
C GLN A 262 -5.98 -12.78 -19.74
N SER A 263 -5.61 -13.63 -20.70
CA SER A 263 -6.53 -14.28 -21.63
C SER A 263 -7.26 -15.50 -21.08
N GLY A 264 -6.95 -15.94 -19.86
CA GLY A 264 -7.43 -17.20 -19.30
C GLY A 264 -6.58 -18.41 -19.70
N LEU A 265 -5.54 -18.22 -20.51
CA LEU A 265 -4.60 -19.29 -20.83
C LEU A 265 -3.61 -19.51 -19.68
N ILE A 266 -3.44 -20.76 -19.27
CA ILE A 266 -2.37 -21.21 -18.41
C ILE A 266 -1.45 -22.13 -19.21
N PHE A 267 -0.15 -21.87 -19.19
CA PHE A 267 0.87 -22.72 -19.79
C PHE A 267 1.57 -23.50 -18.69
N ILE A 268 1.60 -24.83 -18.80
CA ILE A 268 2.47 -25.69 -17.99
C ILE A 268 3.70 -25.99 -18.85
N ILE A 269 4.88 -25.69 -18.33
CA ILE A 269 6.17 -25.77 -19.02
C ILE A 269 7.04 -26.81 -18.32
N ASP A 270 7.53 -27.78 -19.09
CA ASP A 270 8.57 -28.73 -18.70
C ASP A 270 9.92 -28.01 -18.77
N THR A 271 10.75 -28.10 -17.73
CA THR A 271 12.05 -27.40 -17.67
C THR A 271 13.19 -28.22 -18.29
N ASN A 272 13.02 -29.51 -18.58
CA ASN A 272 14.07 -30.29 -19.24
C ASN A 272 13.52 -31.41 -20.16
N PRO A 273 13.53 -31.20 -21.49
CA PRO A 273 13.95 -29.99 -22.20
C PRO A 273 12.94 -28.85 -21.99
N LEU A 274 13.38 -27.59 -22.09
CA LEU A 274 12.49 -26.42 -21.97
C LEU A 274 11.43 -26.40 -23.09
N GLN A 275 10.19 -26.79 -22.76
CA GLN A 275 9.09 -26.90 -23.73
C GLN A 275 7.72 -26.72 -23.07
N ILE A 276 6.71 -26.33 -23.86
CA ILE A 276 5.32 -26.34 -23.40
C ILE A 276 4.88 -27.80 -23.20
N HIS A 277 4.61 -28.19 -21.96
CA HIS A 277 4.01 -29.49 -21.63
C HIS A 277 2.51 -29.48 -21.93
N MET A 278 1.79 -28.46 -21.45
CA MET A 278 0.35 -28.32 -21.69
C MET A 278 -0.10 -26.85 -21.71
N ILE A 279 -1.27 -26.61 -22.31
CA ILE A 279 -1.98 -25.33 -22.26
C ILE A 279 -3.41 -25.60 -21.76
N VAL A 280 -3.72 -25.08 -20.58
CA VAL A 280 -5.02 -25.18 -19.91
C VAL A 280 -5.81 -23.89 -20.17
N ASN A 281 -7.13 -23.99 -20.27
CA ASN A 281 -8.03 -22.84 -20.38
C ASN A 281 -8.78 -22.66 -19.06
N ALA A 282 -8.45 -21.62 -18.31
CA ALA A 282 -9.01 -21.34 -17.00
C ALA A 282 -10.43 -20.75 -17.06
N SER A 283 -11.17 -20.89 -15.96
CA SER A 283 -12.47 -20.24 -15.75
C SER A 283 -12.30 -18.74 -15.46
N GLY A 284 -11.93 -17.98 -16.49
CA GLY A 284 -11.63 -16.55 -16.41
C GLY A 284 -10.13 -16.26 -16.37
N SER A 285 -9.76 -15.03 -15.96
CA SER A 285 -8.37 -14.55 -15.95
C SER A 285 -7.66 -14.97 -14.66
N PRO A 286 -6.71 -15.93 -14.68
CA PRO A 286 -5.95 -16.33 -13.49
C PRO A 286 -5.02 -15.20 -13.04
N GLN A 287 -5.16 -14.77 -11.79
CA GLN A 287 -4.33 -13.71 -11.20
C GLN A 287 -3.25 -14.24 -10.27
N ALA A 288 -3.47 -15.42 -9.71
CA ALA A 288 -2.46 -16.15 -8.99
C ALA A 288 -2.67 -17.66 -9.20
N ILE A 289 -1.57 -18.39 -9.25
CA ILE A 289 -1.50 -19.84 -9.43
C ILE A 289 -0.43 -20.40 -8.48
N ILE A 290 -0.66 -21.61 -7.96
CA ILE A 290 0.20 -22.23 -6.95
C ILE A 290 0.14 -23.75 -7.05
N TRP A 291 1.26 -24.44 -6.82
CA TRP A 291 1.28 -25.90 -6.79
C TRP A 291 0.72 -26.43 -5.46
N TRP A 292 -0.16 -27.44 -5.55
CA TRP A 292 -0.75 -28.15 -4.42
C TRP A 292 -0.61 -29.66 -4.63
N HIS A 293 0.33 -30.28 -3.93
CA HIS A 293 0.73 -31.68 -4.15
C HIS A 293 1.10 -31.90 -5.63
N SER A 294 0.31 -32.68 -6.40
CA SER A 294 0.50 -32.93 -7.84
C SER A 294 -0.49 -32.14 -8.73
N TYR A 295 -1.17 -31.14 -8.17
CA TYR A 295 -2.19 -30.33 -8.84
C TYR A 295 -1.80 -28.86 -8.91
N LEU A 296 -2.39 -28.13 -9.86
CA LEU A 296 -2.27 -26.67 -9.96
C LEU A 296 -3.54 -26.00 -9.42
N LEU A 297 -3.42 -25.27 -8.32
CA LEU A 297 -4.44 -24.34 -7.83
C LEU A 297 -4.36 -23.03 -8.63
N THR A 298 -5.52 -22.45 -8.92
CA THR A 298 -5.64 -21.19 -9.66
C THR A 298 -6.79 -20.36 -9.08
N VAL A 299 -6.63 -19.03 -9.03
CA VAL A 299 -7.69 -18.12 -8.58
C VAL A 299 -7.84 -16.94 -9.54
N GLY A 300 -9.09 -16.62 -9.88
CA GLY A 300 -9.44 -15.63 -10.89
C GLY A 300 -9.54 -14.18 -10.38
N TYR A 301 -9.44 -13.21 -11.28
CA TYR A 301 -9.66 -11.80 -10.95
C TYR A 301 -11.08 -11.53 -10.43
N ILE A 302 -11.20 -11.01 -9.21
CA ILE A 302 -12.48 -10.72 -8.53
C ILE A 302 -13.34 -12.01 -8.32
N SER A 303 -12.73 -13.19 -8.49
CA SER A 303 -13.37 -14.49 -8.32
C SER A 303 -13.06 -15.04 -6.94
N SER A 304 -14.09 -15.25 -6.12
CA SER A 304 -13.99 -16.03 -4.88
C SER A 304 -13.81 -17.54 -5.14
N ILE A 305 -14.02 -17.98 -6.39
CA ILE A 305 -13.82 -19.37 -6.83
C ILE A 305 -12.32 -19.65 -7.05
N VAL A 306 -11.85 -20.69 -6.35
CA VAL A 306 -10.57 -21.38 -6.56
C VAL A 306 -10.80 -22.62 -7.42
N ASN A 307 -9.90 -22.91 -8.36
CA ASN A 307 -9.99 -24.07 -9.25
C ASN A 307 -8.73 -24.94 -9.15
N VAL A 308 -8.88 -26.27 -9.19
CA VAL A 308 -7.79 -27.25 -9.19
C VAL A 308 -7.74 -27.96 -10.54
N TYR A 309 -6.57 -27.94 -11.18
CA TYR A 309 -6.28 -28.68 -12.40
C TYR A 309 -5.25 -29.79 -12.15
N SER A 310 -5.40 -30.93 -12.83
CA SER A 310 -4.31 -31.91 -12.92
C SER A 310 -3.19 -31.40 -13.83
N LEU A 311 -2.05 -32.09 -13.81
CA LEU A 311 -0.98 -31.87 -14.79
C LEU A 311 -1.47 -32.10 -16.24
N ASP A 312 -2.38 -33.06 -16.44
CA ASP A 312 -3.13 -33.29 -17.69
C ASP A 312 -4.22 -32.24 -18.00
N GLY A 313 -4.25 -31.11 -17.29
CA GLY A 313 -5.11 -29.97 -17.58
C GLY A 313 -6.60 -30.18 -17.32
N LEU A 314 -6.99 -31.33 -16.77
CA LEU A 314 -8.37 -31.62 -16.38
C LEU A 314 -8.74 -30.82 -15.13
N LEU A 315 -9.86 -30.10 -15.17
CA LEU A 315 -10.45 -29.49 -13.97
C LEU A 315 -10.92 -30.60 -13.03
N ILE A 316 -10.23 -30.78 -11.90
CA ILE A 316 -10.54 -31.77 -10.86
C ILE A 316 -11.65 -31.24 -9.94
N GLY A 317 -11.69 -29.92 -9.72
CA GLY A 317 -12.73 -29.29 -8.93
C GLY A 317 -12.64 -27.77 -8.88
N SER A 318 -13.72 -27.19 -8.38
CA SER A 318 -13.82 -25.77 -8.01
C SER A 318 -14.45 -25.67 -6.61
N GLY A 319 -13.99 -24.71 -5.81
CA GLY A 319 -14.53 -24.38 -4.50
C GLY A 319 -14.62 -22.86 -4.32
N ASP A 320 -15.55 -22.40 -3.50
CA ASP A 320 -15.77 -20.98 -3.19
C ASP A 320 -15.26 -20.64 -1.79
N GLY A 321 -14.59 -19.49 -1.60
CA GLY A 321 -13.98 -19.12 -0.31
C GLY A 321 -12.80 -18.14 -0.38
N ALA A 322 -12.30 -17.81 -1.56
CA ALA A 322 -11.36 -16.71 -1.73
C ALA A 322 -12.05 -15.33 -1.56
N PRO A 323 -11.33 -14.23 -1.26
CA PRO A 323 -11.95 -12.91 -1.19
C PRO A 323 -12.62 -12.52 -2.52
N THR A 324 -13.83 -11.96 -2.49
CA THR A 324 -14.52 -11.35 -3.66
C THR A 324 -13.86 -10.04 -4.14
N THR A 325 -12.61 -9.81 -3.74
CA THR A 325 -11.80 -8.63 -4.05
C THR A 325 -10.85 -8.98 -5.21
N ALA A 326 -10.14 -8.01 -5.77
CA ALA A 326 -9.10 -8.33 -6.76
C ALA A 326 -7.92 -9.04 -6.07
N ILE A 327 -7.79 -10.35 -6.29
CA ILE A 327 -6.76 -11.22 -5.71
C ILE A 327 -5.42 -11.01 -6.41
N CYS A 328 -4.33 -11.01 -5.62
CA CYS A 328 -2.96 -10.76 -6.10
C CYS A 328 -1.86 -11.63 -5.48
N HIS A 329 -2.11 -12.38 -4.39
CA HIS A 329 -1.12 -13.29 -3.80
C HIS A 329 -1.72 -14.63 -3.36
N LEU A 330 -0.91 -15.69 -3.50
CA LEU A 330 -1.15 -17.01 -2.92
C LEU A 330 0.14 -17.48 -2.24
N GLN A 331 0.03 -17.82 -0.95
CA GLN A 331 1.14 -18.29 -0.14
C GLN A 331 0.69 -19.46 0.75
N TRP A 332 1.43 -20.56 0.77
CA TRP A 332 1.20 -21.61 1.76
C TRP A 332 1.55 -21.10 3.17
N ASN A 333 0.71 -21.42 4.13
CA ASN A 333 1.04 -21.28 5.54
C ASN A 333 1.97 -22.44 5.97
N SER A 334 2.97 -22.13 6.77
CA SER A 334 4.04 -23.04 7.20
C SER A 334 3.57 -24.41 7.72
N ASP A 335 4.12 -25.48 7.13
CA ASP A 335 4.06 -26.91 7.49
C ASP A 335 2.70 -27.63 7.69
N GLU A 336 2.62 -28.80 7.04
CA GLU A 336 1.72 -29.96 7.24
C GLU A 336 0.20 -29.79 7.22
N GLN A 337 -0.34 -28.58 7.29
CA GLN A 337 -1.77 -28.32 7.14
C GLN A 337 -2.01 -27.67 5.77
N ASP A 338 -3.06 -28.07 5.04
CA ASP A 338 -3.38 -27.57 3.68
C ASP A 338 -4.01 -26.16 3.74
N LEU A 339 -3.28 -25.24 4.37
CA LEU A 339 -3.67 -23.89 4.73
C LEU A 339 -3.07 -22.87 3.75
N LEU A 340 -3.93 -22.26 2.93
CA LEU A 340 -3.54 -21.29 1.92
C LEU A 340 -3.94 -19.87 2.33
N TRP A 341 -2.97 -18.95 2.39
CA TRP A 341 -3.23 -17.52 2.41
C TRP A 341 -3.60 -17.05 1.01
N ILE A 342 -4.75 -16.40 0.90
CA ILE A 342 -5.26 -15.76 -0.32
C ILE A 342 -5.35 -14.26 -0.06
N GLY A 343 -4.40 -13.51 -0.62
CA GLY A 343 -4.34 -12.06 -0.52
C GLY A 343 -4.98 -11.38 -1.73
N GLY A 344 -5.91 -10.47 -1.48
CA GLY A 344 -6.44 -9.53 -2.46
C GLY A 344 -6.47 -8.10 -1.91
N TYR A 345 -6.77 -7.13 -2.79
CA TYR A 345 -6.60 -5.70 -2.49
C TYR A 345 -7.31 -5.28 -1.19
N MET A 346 -8.54 -5.76 -0.95
CA MET A 346 -9.38 -5.35 0.18
C MET A 346 -9.55 -6.45 1.23
N GLY A 347 -8.76 -7.54 1.17
CA GLY A 347 -8.90 -8.59 2.16
C GLY A 347 -7.87 -9.70 2.07
N LEU A 348 -7.60 -10.28 3.24
CA LEU A 348 -6.69 -11.41 3.42
C LEU A 348 -7.46 -12.56 4.08
N THR A 349 -7.54 -13.70 3.39
CA THR A 349 -8.19 -14.92 3.91
C THR A 349 -7.15 -16.03 4.09
N LEU A 350 -7.24 -16.77 5.20
CA LEU A 350 -6.60 -18.08 5.37
C LEU A 350 -7.69 -19.15 5.20
N VAL A 351 -7.54 -20.03 4.22
CA VAL A 351 -8.47 -21.15 3.97
C VAL A 351 -7.76 -22.50 4.17
N HIS A 352 -8.45 -23.47 4.76
CA HIS A 352 -8.06 -24.88 4.68
C HIS A 352 -8.68 -25.50 3.42
N ILE A 353 -7.86 -26.21 2.64
CA ILE A 353 -8.23 -26.82 1.37
C ILE A 353 -8.28 -28.34 1.53
N GLU A 354 -9.41 -28.95 1.18
CA GLU A 354 -9.62 -30.39 1.29
C GLU A 354 -10.23 -30.92 -0.02
N LEU A 355 -9.67 -32.02 -0.56
CA LEU A 355 -10.23 -32.68 -1.74
C LEU A 355 -11.33 -33.67 -1.30
N LEU A 356 -12.57 -33.42 -1.70
CA LEU A 356 -13.72 -34.25 -1.35
C LEU A 356 -13.84 -35.48 -2.27
N ASP A 357 -12.90 -36.42 -2.16
CA ASP A 357 -12.97 -37.71 -2.86
C ASP A 357 -13.67 -38.79 -1.99
N ASN A 358 -14.51 -39.60 -2.62
CA ASN A 358 -15.40 -40.57 -1.96
C ASN A 358 -14.67 -41.88 -1.54
N ARG A 359 -13.40 -41.79 -1.11
CA ARG A 359 -12.55 -42.95 -0.82
C ARG A 359 -11.76 -42.78 0.48
N THR A 360 -12.37 -43.32 1.54
CA THR A 360 -11.83 -43.54 2.90
C THR A 360 -11.40 -42.32 3.71
N PRO A 361 -12.09 -42.00 4.84
CA PRO A 361 -11.60 -41.01 5.79
C PRO A 361 -10.48 -41.58 6.68
N SER A 362 -9.62 -40.71 7.20
CA SER A 362 -8.64 -41.02 8.25
C SER A 362 -8.62 -39.86 9.27
N PRO A 363 -8.57 -40.13 10.59
CA PRO A 363 -8.85 -39.10 11.58
C PRO A 363 -7.64 -38.23 11.91
N ILE A 364 -7.83 -36.91 11.82
CA ILE A 364 -7.05 -35.92 12.58
C ILE A 364 -8.00 -35.37 13.66
N GLU A 365 -7.58 -35.42 14.92
CA GLU A 365 -8.42 -34.96 16.04
C GLU A 365 -8.61 -33.44 15.97
N THR A 366 -9.85 -32.99 15.73
CA THR A 366 -10.19 -31.58 15.65
C THR A 366 -9.96 -30.89 17.00
N VAL A 367 -8.88 -30.11 17.10
CA VAL A 367 -8.68 -29.19 18.22
C VAL A 367 -9.70 -28.06 18.11
N MET A 368 -10.83 -28.23 18.81
CA MET A 368 -11.98 -27.34 18.81
C MET A 368 -11.62 -25.88 19.15
N PHE A 369 -11.71 -24.99 18.15
CA PHE A 369 -11.87 -23.56 18.35
C PHE A 369 -13.30 -23.15 17.94
N THR A 370 -14.07 -22.67 18.91
CA THR A 370 -15.53 -22.51 18.80
C THR A 370 -15.94 -21.08 18.43
N ILE A 371 -16.20 -20.81 17.13
CA ILE A 371 -16.87 -19.57 16.70
C ILE A 371 -17.98 -19.85 15.67
N LEU A 372 -19.22 -19.95 16.19
CA LEU A 372 -20.52 -19.50 15.66
C LEU A 372 -20.79 -19.48 14.13
N ASN A 373 -21.78 -20.30 13.72
CA ASN A 373 -22.99 -20.01 12.91
C ASN A 373 -22.93 -19.02 11.72
N THR A 374 -23.56 -19.22 10.55
CA THR A 374 -24.36 -20.28 9.85
C THR A 374 -24.56 -19.76 8.38
N ILE A 375 -25.26 -20.33 7.38
CA ILE A 375 -26.30 -21.38 7.23
C ILE A 375 -26.06 -22.08 5.87
N PRO A 376 -26.30 -23.40 5.68
CA PRO A 376 -26.28 -24.04 4.36
C PRO A 376 -27.61 -23.88 3.60
N ASP A 377 -27.55 -23.65 2.28
CA ASP A 377 -28.74 -23.52 1.42
C ASP A 377 -28.61 -24.47 0.19
N GLU A 378 -29.65 -25.24 -0.11
CA GLU A 378 -29.56 -26.39 -1.03
C GLU A 378 -29.65 -25.99 -2.52
N LYS A 379 -28.49 -25.83 -3.20
CA LYS A 379 -28.40 -25.96 -4.67
C LYS A 379 -27.19 -26.79 -5.11
N SER A 380 -27.47 -27.86 -5.84
CA SER A 380 -26.50 -28.90 -6.21
C SER A 380 -25.62 -28.53 -7.41
N SER A 381 -24.49 -27.87 -7.14
CA SER A 381 -23.26 -28.11 -7.90
C SER A 381 -22.30 -28.88 -6.99
N SER A 382 -21.91 -30.10 -7.37
CA SER A 382 -21.03 -30.95 -6.57
C SER A 382 -19.59 -30.43 -6.58
N SER A 383 -19.25 -29.57 -5.63
CA SER A 383 -17.88 -29.14 -5.36
C SER A 383 -17.06 -30.33 -4.85
N SER A 384 -16.09 -30.79 -5.64
CA SER A 384 -15.10 -31.81 -5.27
C SER A 384 -13.97 -31.26 -4.39
N ILE A 385 -14.09 -30.01 -3.93
CA ILE A 385 -13.16 -29.32 -3.04
C ILE A 385 -13.98 -28.62 -1.96
N ASN A 386 -13.52 -28.72 -0.71
CA ASN A 386 -13.98 -27.92 0.41
C ASN A 386 -12.94 -26.81 0.70
N LEU A 387 -13.41 -25.59 0.92
CA LEU A 387 -12.60 -24.45 1.34
C LEU A 387 -13.15 -23.93 2.68
N THR A 388 -12.52 -24.31 3.77
CA THR A 388 -12.93 -23.88 5.12
C THR A 388 -12.16 -22.64 5.53
N THR A 389 -12.81 -21.48 5.54
CA THR A 389 -12.21 -20.22 6.01
C THR A 389 -11.84 -20.32 7.50
N VAL A 390 -10.54 -20.21 7.78
CA VAL A 390 -9.98 -20.20 9.14
C VAL A 390 -9.88 -18.76 9.66
N ILE A 391 -9.49 -17.83 8.80
CA ILE A 391 -9.41 -16.39 9.09
C ILE A 391 -9.88 -15.63 7.86
N HIS A 392 -10.74 -14.63 8.05
CA HIS A 392 -10.95 -13.58 7.06
C HIS A 392 -10.72 -12.21 7.70
N ARG A 393 -9.89 -11.38 7.07
CA ARG A 393 -9.68 -9.98 7.42
C ARG A 393 -10.06 -9.12 6.24
N THR A 394 -11.12 -8.34 6.40
CA THR A 394 -11.44 -7.20 5.52
C THR A 394 -10.48 -6.05 5.82
N LEU A 395 -10.07 -5.35 4.78
CA LEU A 395 -9.23 -4.16 4.83
C LEU A 395 -10.02 -3.02 4.14
N HIS A 396 -9.91 -1.79 4.64
CA HIS A 396 -10.81 -0.69 4.26
C HIS A 396 -10.01 0.44 3.61
N GLU A 397 -10.20 0.71 2.31
CA GLU A 397 -9.54 1.84 1.64
C GLU A 397 -10.16 3.15 2.11
N THR A 398 -9.36 4.00 2.75
CA THR A 398 -9.74 5.37 3.08
C THR A 398 -9.26 6.27 1.93
N ALA A 399 -9.91 6.16 0.77
CA ALA A 399 -9.47 6.78 -0.49
C ALA A 399 -9.74 8.30 -0.54
N GLY A 400 -9.00 9.04 0.29
CA GLY A 400 -8.49 10.37 -0.05
C GLY A 400 -9.46 11.54 0.00
N CYS A 401 -10.30 11.69 1.04
CA CYS A 401 -10.92 12.99 1.32
C CYS A 401 -11.44 13.14 2.76
N GLY A 402 -10.88 14.12 3.48
CA GLY A 402 -11.40 14.56 4.78
C GLY A 402 -10.96 13.69 5.96
N LEU A 403 -10.63 14.37 7.05
CA LEU A 403 -10.18 13.78 8.31
C LEU A 403 -10.68 14.61 9.48
N TYR A 404 -11.16 13.95 10.53
CA TYR A 404 -11.59 14.59 11.78
C TYR A 404 -11.13 13.75 12.99
N ILE A 405 -10.92 14.41 14.14
CA ILE A 405 -10.53 13.75 15.40
C ILE A 405 -11.26 14.40 16.58
N GLU A 406 -11.75 13.59 17.50
CA GLU A 406 -12.28 14.03 18.80
C GLU A 406 -12.12 12.88 19.81
N ASN A 407 -11.68 13.13 21.05
CA ASN A 407 -11.71 12.14 22.15
C ASN A 407 -11.02 10.78 21.88
N ASN A 408 -9.96 10.74 21.06
CA ASN A 408 -9.29 9.53 20.54
C ASN A 408 -10.10 8.69 19.52
N GLU A 409 -11.18 9.24 18.98
CA GLU A 409 -11.89 8.73 17.80
C GLU A 409 -11.42 9.51 16.57
N ILE A 410 -11.16 8.82 15.45
CA ILE A 410 -10.81 9.40 14.15
C ILE A 410 -11.95 9.09 13.17
N LEU A 411 -12.39 10.08 12.40
CA LEU A 411 -13.26 9.88 11.23
C LEU A 411 -12.46 10.14 9.95
N SER A 412 -12.58 9.24 8.98
CA SER A 412 -11.95 9.34 7.66
C SER A 412 -12.97 9.07 6.56
N GLY A 413 -12.92 9.86 5.48
CA GLY A 413 -13.81 9.75 4.33
C GLY A 413 -13.12 9.23 3.07
N ASP A 414 -13.92 8.79 2.10
CA ASP A 414 -13.45 8.48 0.75
C ASP A 414 -14.35 9.00 -0.38
N LEU A 415 -13.79 9.01 -1.59
CA LEU A 415 -14.46 9.47 -2.80
C LEU A 415 -15.60 8.55 -3.28
N SER A 416 -15.82 7.41 -2.61
CA SER A 416 -16.96 6.49 -2.81
C SER A 416 -18.06 6.69 -1.76
N GLY A 417 -17.94 7.70 -0.90
CA GLY A 417 -18.90 8.05 0.14
C GLY A 417 -18.78 7.23 1.43
N ASN A 418 -17.73 6.42 1.59
CA ASN A 418 -17.50 5.68 2.82
C ASN A 418 -16.96 6.59 3.93
N ILE A 419 -17.59 6.51 5.10
CA ILE A 419 -17.15 7.11 6.36
C ILE A 419 -16.74 5.95 7.26
N PHE A 420 -15.49 5.97 7.73
CA PHE A 420 -14.98 5.02 8.71
C PHE A 420 -14.66 5.74 10.02
N GLN A 421 -15.16 5.20 11.13
CA GLN A 421 -14.83 5.63 12.48
C GLN A 421 -13.84 4.65 13.10
N TRP A 422 -12.71 5.17 13.59
CA TRP A 422 -11.62 4.39 14.17
C TRP A 422 -11.36 4.83 15.62
N THR A 423 -11.25 3.88 16.53
CA THR A 423 -10.65 4.14 17.84
C THR A 423 -9.13 4.14 17.68
N ILE A 424 -8.41 5.09 18.28
CA ILE A 424 -6.94 5.06 18.24
C ILE A 424 -6.42 3.76 18.88
N ASN A 425 -5.50 3.11 18.17
CA ASN A 425 -4.95 1.77 18.38
C ASN A 425 -5.82 0.57 17.96
N ASP A 426 -7.10 0.75 17.60
CA ASP A 426 -7.88 -0.34 16.98
C ASP A 426 -7.62 -0.41 15.47
N ILE A 427 -7.43 -1.61 14.94
CA ILE A 427 -7.15 -1.84 13.51
C ILE A 427 -8.44 -2.07 12.71
N LYS A 428 -9.59 -2.28 13.37
CA LYS A 428 -10.90 -2.36 12.72
C LYS A 428 -11.66 -1.03 12.88
N PRO A 429 -12.44 -0.60 11.88
CA PRO A 429 -13.35 0.51 12.05
C PRO A 429 -14.48 0.09 12.99
N LYS A 430 -14.71 0.90 14.03
CA LYS A 430 -15.79 0.81 15.00
C LYS A 430 -17.16 0.98 14.35
N GLN A 431 -17.23 1.79 13.29
CA GLN A 431 -18.41 1.99 12.46
C GLN A 431 -17.99 2.27 11.01
N HIS A 432 -18.77 1.74 10.07
CA HIS A 432 -18.70 2.05 8.65
C HIS A 432 -20.08 2.52 8.20
N ILE A 433 -20.13 3.67 7.54
CA ILE A 433 -21.32 4.25 6.91
C ILE A 433 -20.97 4.49 5.45
N ASN A 434 -21.93 4.37 4.53
CA ASN A 434 -21.78 4.86 3.17
C ASN A 434 -22.88 5.91 2.91
N ILE A 435 -22.48 7.11 2.49
CA ILE A 435 -23.40 8.10 1.88
C ILE A 435 -23.32 7.97 0.37
N SER A 436 -24.40 8.30 -0.34
CA SER A 436 -24.51 8.09 -1.79
C SER A 436 -23.80 9.15 -2.65
N ASP A 437 -22.68 9.71 -2.18
CA ASP A 437 -21.99 10.85 -2.80
C ASP A 437 -20.51 10.94 -2.35
N SER A 438 -19.63 11.49 -3.20
CA SER A 438 -18.18 11.57 -2.93
C SER A 438 -17.88 12.61 -1.84
N ILE A 439 -17.28 12.18 -0.73
CA ILE A 439 -16.90 13.09 0.37
C ILE A 439 -15.84 14.10 -0.11
N ARG A 440 -15.76 15.28 0.53
CA ARG A 440 -14.67 16.25 0.35
C ARG A 440 -14.04 16.72 1.67
N CYS A 441 -14.83 16.98 2.70
CA CYS A 441 -14.33 17.28 4.05
C CYS A 441 -15.36 16.97 5.14
N PHE A 442 -14.91 16.61 6.34
CA PHE A 442 -15.76 16.66 7.54
C PHE A 442 -15.95 18.10 7.97
N ILE A 443 -17.19 18.45 8.32
CA ILE A 443 -17.52 19.71 8.98
C ILE A 443 -17.51 19.51 10.50
N SER A 444 -18.06 18.40 10.99
CA SER A 444 -17.91 17.95 12.38
C SER A 444 -18.07 16.43 12.45
N LYS A 445 -18.04 15.84 13.65
CA LYS A 445 -18.37 14.42 13.82
C LYS A 445 -19.78 14.02 13.40
N ASN A 446 -20.68 14.99 13.24
CA ASN A 446 -22.08 14.79 12.84
C ASN A 446 -22.34 15.13 11.37
N PHE A 447 -21.42 15.82 10.69
CA PHE A 447 -21.67 16.48 9.40
C PHE A 447 -20.49 16.36 8.43
N VAL A 448 -20.77 16.01 7.18
CA VAL A 448 -19.78 15.86 6.10
C VAL A 448 -20.25 16.61 4.84
N GLY A 449 -19.32 17.33 4.22
CA GLY A 449 -19.53 18.03 2.94
C GLY A 449 -18.94 17.25 1.77
N THR A 450 -19.63 17.26 0.63
CA THR A 450 -19.31 16.44 -0.54
C THR A 450 -18.80 17.25 -1.73
N LEU A 451 -18.29 16.54 -2.75
CA LEU A 451 -17.85 17.12 -4.01
C LEU A 451 -19.02 17.70 -4.84
N SER A 452 -20.24 17.20 -4.68
CA SER A 452 -21.41 17.74 -5.38
C SER A 452 -21.92 19.06 -4.78
N GLY A 453 -21.50 19.38 -3.55
CA GLY A 453 -21.98 20.54 -2.78
C GLY A 453 -23.08 20.22 -1.75
N LEU A 454 -23.35 18.93 -1.50
CA LEU A 454 -24.34 18.49 -0.51
C LEU A 454 -23.72 18.38 0.89
N LEU A 455 -24.48 18.82 1.89
CA LEU A 455 -24.13 18.65 3.30
C LEU A 455 -24.95 17.51 3.90
N TYR A 456 -24.30 16.40 4.21
CA TYR A 456 -24.92 15.22 4.82
C TYR A 456 -24.78 15.24 6.34
N LYS A 457 -25.85 14.84 7.03
CA LYS A 457 -25.80 14.44 8.44
C LYS A 457 -25.44 12.96 8.54
N ILE A 458 -24.35 12.65 9.23
CA ILE A 458 -23.69 11.34 9.20
C ILE A 458 -24.58 10.22 9.76
N ASP A 459 -25.19 10.43 10.95
CA ASP A 459 -25.99 9.40 11.64
C ASP A 459 -27.26 8.99 10.88
N THR A 460 -27.89 9.93 10.16
CA THR A 460 -29.18 9.73 9.50
C THR A 460 -29.07 9.61 7.98
N GLN A 461 -27.90 9.90 7.41
CA GLN A 461 -27.62 9.94 5.96
C GLN A 461 -28.52 10.95 5.21
N GLU A 462 -29.13 11.89 5.92
CA GLU A 462 -30.01 12.93 5.38
C GLU A 462 -29.18 14.09 4.81
N ILE A 463 -29.59 14.58 3.64
CA ILE A 463 -29.13 15.86 3.10
C ILE A 463 -29.76 16.99 3.94
N VAL A 464 -28.93 17.84 4.52
CA VAL A 464 -29.32 18.98 5.36
C VAL A 464 -29.42 20.26 4.54
N GLU A 465 -28.45 20.46 3.63
CA GLU A 465 -28.33 21.64 2.78
C GLU A 465 -27.71 21.25 1.43
N ASP A 466 -28.02 22.02 0.39
CA ASP A 466 -27.39 21.95 -0.93
C ASP A 466 -26.81 23.33 -1.25
N PHE A 467 -25.48 23.40 -1.39
CA PHE A 467 -24.76 24.65 -1.64
C PHE A 467 -24.58 24.98 -3.12
N GLN A 468 -24.98 24.09 -4.05
CA GLN A 468 -24.82 24.20 -5.50
C GLN A 468 -23.35 24.39 -5.98
N SER A 469 -22.37 24.09 -5.13
CA SER A 469 -20.93 24.11 -5.44
C SER A 469 -20.18 23.28 -4.40
N THR A 470 -19.05 22.67 -4.80
CA THR A 470 -18.15 21.84 -4.00
C THR A 470 -17.92 22.40 -2.59
N ILE A 471 -18.16 21.61 -1.54
CA ILE A 471 -17.79 22.00 -0.16
C ILE A 471 -16.31 21.67 0.05
N ILE A 472 -15.43 22.65 -0.11
CA ILE A 472 -13.97 22.45 -0.08
C ILE A 472 -13.43 22.38 1.35
N CYS A 473 -13.88 23.30 2.21
CA CYS A 473 -13.40 23.43 3.59
C CYS A 473 -14.46 24.01 4.53
N SER A 474 -14.23 23.90 5.84
CA SER A 474 -15.05 24.54 6.85
C SER A 474 -14.26 24.87 8.13
N ALA A 475 -14.81 25.78 8.95
CA ALA A 475 -14.30 26.06 10.29
C ALA A 475 -15.44 26.50 11.24
N TRP A 476 -15.55 25.83 12.39
CA TRP A 476 -16.40 26.26 13.50
C TRP A 476 -15.75 27.34 14.34
N ASN A 477 -16.56 28.21 14.95
CA ASN A 477 -16.11 29.07 16.04
C ASN A 477 -15.93 28.25 17.34
N LYS A 478 -15.21 28.77 18.34
CA LYS A 478 -14.88 28.06 19.58
C LYS A 478 -16.13 27.61 20.33
N ASN A 479 -17.19 28.41 20.30
CA ASN A 479 -18.45 28.11 20.97
C ASN A 479 -19.33 27.09 20.22
N GLN A 480 -18.94 26.66 19.00
CA GLN A 480 -19.69 25.73 18.15
C GLN A 480 -21.13 26.22 17.81
N ILE A 481 -21.30 27.53 17.62
CA ILE A 481 -22.58 28.20 17.30
C ILE A 481 -22.66 28.64 15.83
N SER A 482 -21.50 28.92 15.21
CA SER A 482 -21.39 29.32 13.80
C SER A 482 -20.31 28.50 13.11
N CYS A 483 -20.49 28.25 11.80
CA CYS A 483 -19.58 27.44 11.01
C CYS A 483 -19.45 28.01 9.61
N LEU A 484 -18.25 28.48 9.30
CA LEU A 484 -17.90 28.96 7.98
C LEU A 484 -17.68 27.78 7.04
N ILE A 485 -18.16 27.90 5.82
CA ILE A 485 -17.97 26.96 4.73
C ILE A 485 -17.36 27.74 3.55
N GLY A 486 -16.24 27.23 3.03
CA GLY A 486 -15.60 27.71 1.81
C GLY A 486 -15.94 26.79 0.64
N LEU A 487 -16.44 27.37 -0.45
CA LEU A 487 -16.89 26.63 -1.63
C LEU A 487 -15.91 26.72 -2.81
N GLY A 488 -16.06 25.78 -3.75
CA GLY A 488 -15.28 25.70 -5.00
C GLY A 488 -15.57 26.80 -6.02
N ASP A 489 -16.49 27.73 -5.73
CA ASP A 489 -16.80 28.89 -6.55
C ASP A 489 -16.49 30.24 -5.86
N GLY A 490 -15.61 30.21 -4.84
CA GLY A 490 -15.16 31.41 -4.14
C GLY A 490 -16.17 32.01 -3.17
N ARG A 491 -17.34 31.37 -2.95
CA ARG A 491 -18.30 31.75 -1.91
C ARG A 491 -17.81 31.34 -0.52
N LEU A 492 -17.81 32.30 0.41
CA LEU A 492 -17.72 32.08 1.86
C LEU A 492 -19.10 32.26 2.49
N ILE A 493 -19.59 31.27 3.22
CA ILE A 493 -20.95 31.25 3.79
C ILE A 493 -20.87 30.79 5.26
N ASP A 494 -21.64 31.39 6.18
CA ASP A 494 -21.95 30.75 7.47
C ASP A 494 -23.17 29.85 7.33
N PHE A 495 -23.00 28.57 7.64
CA PHE A 495 -24.02 27.53 7.62
C PHE A 495 -25.26 27.88 8.49
N HIS A 496 -25.06 28.52 9.65
CA HIS A 496 -26.13 28.68 10.64
C HIS A 496 -27.04 29.87 10.33
N THR A 497 -26.45 31.01 9.96
CA THR A 497 -27.20 32.20 9.52
C THR A 497 -27.61 32.13 8.04
N LYS A 498 -27.03 31.21 7.26
CA LYS A 498 -27.09 31.11 5.79
C LYS A 498 -26.61 32.38 5.08
N LYS A 499 -25.83 33.24 5.76
CA LYS A 499 -25.33 34.50 5.21
C LYS A 499 -24.09 34.25 4.35
N ILE A 500 -24.08 34.81 3.14
CA ILE A 500 -22.86 34.92 2.33
C ILE A 500 -22.01 36.05 2.90
N ILE A 501 -20.78 35.75 3.29
CA ILE A 501 -19.84 36.69 3.91
C ILE A 501 -18.84 37.23 2.88
N GLY A 502 -18.49 36.43 1.86
CA GLY A 502 -17.47 36.78 0.88
C GLY A 502 -17.70 36.23 -0.53
N LEU A 503 -17.30 37.04 -1.53
CA LEU A 503 -17.41 36.78 -2.98
C LEU A 503 -16.16 37.27 -3.78
N HIS A 504 -15.08 37.67 -3.11
CA HIS A 504 -13.98 38.43 -3.74
C HIS A 504 -13.03 37.57 -4.58
N HIS A 505 -12.99 36.25 -4.37
CA HIS A 505 -12.02 35.34 -5.00
C HIS A 505 -12.27 35.05 -6.49
N ASN A 506 -13.11 35.84 -7.19
CA ASN A 506 -13.32 35.77 -8.64
C ASN A 506 -13.64 34.36 -9.19
N ASN A 507 -14.46 33.60 -8.46
CA ASN A 507 -14.81 32.19 -8.70
C ASN A 507 -13.66 31.17 -8.54
N ALA A 508 -12.56 31.53 -7.89
CA ALA A 508 -11.48 30.62 -7.51
C ALA A 508 -11.79 29.90 -6.18
N GLU A 509 -11.33 28.66 -6.01
CA GLU A 509 -11.67 27.82 -4.85
C GLU A 509 -11.15 28.41 -3.52
N ILE A 510 -11.91 28.25 -2.44
CA ILE A 510 -11.44 28.54 -1.07
C ILE A 510 -10.95 27.23 -0.43
N TRP A 511 -9.63 27.02 -0.47
CA TRP A 511 -8.99 25.81 0.07
C TRP A 511 -9.07 25.70 1.60
N SER A 512 -9.11 26.85 2.30
CA SER A 512 -9.12 26.87 3.76
C SER A 512 -9.74 28.14 4.32
N VAL A 513 -10.37 28.02 5.48
CA VAL A 513 -10.96 29.12 6.24
C VAL A 513 -10.63 28.97 7.73
N CYS A 514 -10.46 30.07 8.46
CA CYS A 514 -10.35 30.07 9.92
C CYS A 514 -10.94 31.33 10.56
N TRP A 515 -11.45 31.19 11.79
CA TRP A 515 -11.89 32.31 12.61
C TRP A 515 -10.71 33.00 13.29
N SER A 516 -10.83 34.32 13.48
CA SER A 516 -9.95 35.10 14.34
C SER A 516 -10.09 34.70 15.83
N PRO A 517 -9.10 35.00 16.69
CA PRO A 517 -9.17 34.68 18.11
C PRO A 517 -10.29 35.38 18.89
N ASN A 518 -10.83 36.51 18.41
CA ASN A 518 -11.99 37.19 18.99
C ASN A 518 -13.31 36.88 18.26
N GLU A 519 -13.27 36.08 17.20
CA GLU A 519 -14.42 35.63 16.38
C GLU A 519 -15.16 36.72 15.58
N GLU A 520 -14.77 38.00 15.70
CA GLU A 520 -15.35 39.11 14.91
C GLU A 520 -14.94 39.06 13.42
N LEU A 521 -13.74 38.53 13.15
CA LEU A 521 -13.15 38.39 11.82
C LEU A 521 -12.91 36.91 11.45
N CYS A 522 -12.72 36.63 10.17
CA CYS A 522 -12.21 35.35 9.67
C CYS A 522 -11.29 35.55 8.46
N ALA A 523 -10.48 34.54 8.12
CA ALA A 523 -9.55 34.57 7.00
C ALA A 523 -9.79 33.38 6.07
N THR A 524 -9.71 33.61 4.75
CA THR A 524 -9.81 32.59 3.69
C THR A 524 -8.55 32.53 2.85
N ALA A 525 -8.02 31.34 2.60
CA ALA A 525 -6.97 31.06 1.63
C ALA A 525 -7.57 30.50 0.34
N SER A 526 -7.07 30.95 -0.82
CA SER A 526 -7.66 30.63 -2.12
C SER A 526 -6.63 30.30 -3.22
N GLU A 527 -7.12 29.58 -4.22
CA GLU A 527 -6.47 29.35 -5.51
C GLU A 527 -6.07 30.67 -6.22
N ASP A 528 -6.71 31.80 -5.93
CA ASP A 528 -6.38 33.13 -6.48
C ASP A 528 -5.05 33.75 -5.99
N GLN A 529 -4.24 32.97 -5.26
CA GLN A 529 -2.92 33.35 -4.70
C GLN A 529 -3.00 34.35 -3.53
N THR A 530 -4.20 34.66 -3.02
CA THR A 530 -4.39 35.60 -1.91
C THR A 530 -4.84 34.92 -0.62
N THR A 531 -4.82 35.69 0.47
CA THR A 531 -5.62 35.39 1.66
C THR A 531 -6.47 36.60 1.99
N CYS A 532 -7.80 36.46 2.01
CA CYS A 532 -8.73 37.55 2.29
C CYS A 532 -9.18 37.54 3.75
N ILE A 533 -9.23 38.72 4.37
CA ILE A 533 -9.68 38.94 5.74
C ILE A 533 -11.07 39.56 5.72
N TRP A 534 -12.01 38.95 6.42
CA TRP A 534 -13.43 39.31 6.42
C TRP A 534 -13.91 39.63 7.82
N LYS A 535 -14.84 40.58 7.93
CA LYS A 535 -15.70 40.74 9.10
C LYS A 535 -16.93 39.86 8.96
N VAL A 536 -17.41 39.22 10.02
CA VAL A 536 -18.48 38.20 9.87
C VAL A 536 -19.88 38.84 9.76
N ASP A 537 -20.22 39.78 10.65
CA ASP A 537 -21.61 40.28 10.78
C ASP A 537 -22.03 41.35 9.76
N ASP A 538 -21.09 42.00 9.06
CA ASP A 538 -21.34 43.21 8.24
C ASP A 538 -21.95 42.92 6.86
N GLU A 539 -22.19 43.96 6.04
CA GLU A 539 -22.44 43.82 4.60
C GLU A 539 -21.42 44.63 3.77
N GLN A 540 -20.71 43.96 2.86
CA GLN A 540 -19.43 44.38 2.22
C GLN A 540 -18.22 44.29 3.19
N ASN A 541 -17.70 43.08 3.36
CA ASN A 541 -17.01 42.66 4.58
C ASN A 541 -15.48 42.56 4.49
N LEU A 542 -14.89 42.83 3.31
CA LEU A 542 -13.45 42.64 3.07
C LEU A 542 -12.63 43.72 3.80
N ILE A 543 -11.86 43.30 4.81
CA ILE A 543 -10.99 44.17 5.62
C ILE A 543 -9.60 44.32 5.00
N ALA A 544 -9.03 43.23 4.49
CA ALA A 544 -7.69 43.21 3.88
C ALA A 544 -7.54 42.03 2.90
N THR A 545 -6.61 42.17 1.96
CA THR A 545 -6.16 41.08 1.08
C THR A 545 -4.65 40.92 1.23
N LEU A 546 -4.22 39.82 1.85
CA LEU A 546 -2.82 39.45 1.97
C LEU A 546 -2.32 38.97 0.61
N THR A 547 -1.21 39.53 0.15
CA THR A 547 -0.60 39.22 -1.15
C THR A 547 0.89 38.88 -0.96
N GLY A 548 1.49 38.24 -1.97
CA GLY A 548 2.92 37.95 -2.02
C GLY A 548 3.26 36.47 -2.18
N HIS A 549 2.32 35.55 -1.91
CA HIS A 549 2.40 34.19 -2.46
C HIS A 549 2.32 34.27 -3.99
N THR A 550 2.98 33.34 -4.69
CA THR A 550 3.10 33.37 -6.16
C THR A 550 2.28 32.30 -6.89
N THR A 551 1.55 31.47 -6.13
CA THR A 551 0.62 30.42 -6.57
C THR A 551 -0.43 30.21 -5.48
N ALA A 552 -1.36 29.26 -5.69
CA ALA A 552 -2.49 28.97 -4.80
C ALA A 552 -2.12 28.88 -3.31
N VAL A 553 -2.89 29.57 -2.46
CA VAL A 553 -2.79 29.47 -1.00
C VAL A 553 -3.74 28.39 -0.52
N THR A 554 -3.20 27.36 0.12
CA THR A 554 -3.88 26.09 0.38
C THR A 554 -4.40 25.96 1.80
N ALA A 555 -3.74 26.61 2.77
CA ALA A 555 -4.16 26.57 4.16
C ALA A 555 -3.88 27.87 4.90
N VAL A 556 -4.77 28.21 5.84
CA VAL A 556 -4.65 29.37 6.74
C VAL A 556 -4.93 28.97 8.19
N GLN A 557 -4.22 29.59 9.12
CA GLN A 557 -4.47 29.54 10.57
C GLN A 557 -4.33 30.94 11.17
N TRP A 558 -5.27 31.33 12.02
CA TRP A 558 -5.21 32.55 12.81
C TRP A 558 -5.06 32.18 14.29
N LYS A 559 -4.01 32.67 14.94
CA LYS A 559 -3.68 32.42 16.35
C LYS A 559 -3.10 33.72 16.93
N TYR A 560 -3.65 34.15 18.08
CA TYR A 560 -3.29 35.43 18.72
C TYR A 560 -3.15 36.57 17.69
N GLU A 561 -2.05 37.33 17.72
CA GLU A 561 -1.81 38.44 16.80
C GLU A 561 -1.16 38.02 15.46
N ARG A 562 -1.36 36.76 15.02
CA ARG A 562 -0.68 36.19 13.86
C ARG A 562 -1.61 35.41 12.94
N ILE A 563 -1.38 35.60 11.65
CA ILE A 563 -1.93 34.76 10.57
C ILE A 563 -0.78 34.00 9.93
N TYR A 564 -0.98 32.70 9.73
CA TYR A 564 -0.06 31.78 9.10
C TYR A 564 -0.72 31.23 7.85
N THR A 565 -0.01 31.22 6.72
CA THR A 565 -0.49 30.67 5.44
C THR A 565 0.56 29.74 4.82
N CYS A 566 0.13 28.73 4.07
CA CYS A 566 1.03 27.97 3.19
C CYS A 566 0.44 27.86 1.77
N ALA A 567 1.31 27.63 0.79
CA ALA A 567 0.96 27.66 -0.63
C ALA A 567 1.75 26.65 -1.48
N ASP A 568 1.33 26.49 -2.74
CA ASP A 568 2.08 25.73 -3.75
C ASP A 568 3.45 26.34 -4.09
N ASP A 569 3.70 27.60 -3.72
CA ASP A 569 5.02 28.25 -3.87
C ASP A 569 6.08 27.71 -2.89
N ARG A 570 5.70 26.72 -2.07
CA ARG A 570 6.54 25.99 -1.12
C ARG A 570 7.09 26.87 0.00
N THR A 571 6.36 27.96 0.29
CA THR A 571 6.60 28.81 1.45
C THR A 571 5.48 28.71 2.48
N VAL A 572 5.84 28.92 3.74
CA VAL A 572 4.91 29.34 4.78
C VAL A 572 5.14 30.82 5.02
N ARG A 573 4.07 31.63 5.11
CA ARG A 573 4.17 33.05 5.45
C ARG A 573 3.50 33.32 6.79
N ILE A 574 4.08 34.25 7.54
CA ILE A 574 3.58 34.70 8.83
C ILE A 574 3.32 36.20 8.72
N TYR A 575 2.13 36.64 9.12
CA TYR A 575 1.68 38.03 9.05
C TYR A 575 1.30 38.53 10.45
N ASN A 576 1.55 39.82 10.73
CA ASN A 576 1.08 40.50 11.93
C ASN A 576 -0.41 40.87 11.82
N THR A 577 -1.20 40.73 12.89
CA THR A 577 -2.55 41.32 12.96
C THR A 577 -2.69 42.48 13.93
N GLU A 578 -1.64 42.80 14.71
CA GLU A 578 -1.65 43.98 15.59
C GLU A 578 -2.04 45.24 14.79
N LEU A 579 -2.95 46.03 15.38
CA LEU A 579 -3.43 47.30 14.84
C LEU A 579 -4.01 47.20 13.40
N ASN A 580 -4.41 46.00 12.94
CA ASN A 580 -4.84 45.73 11.57
C ASN A 580 -3.79 46.07 10.49
N THR A 581 -2.50 45.89 10.80
CA THR A 581 -1.40 46.18 9.84
C THR A 581 -1.23 45.14 8.75
N TYR A 582 -1.52 43.87 9.03
CA TYR A 582 -1.53 42.75 8.06
C TYR A 582 -0.23 42.56 7.26
N ASN A 583 0.89 43.08 7.76
CA ASN A 583 2.18 42.98 7.08
C ASN A 583 2.81 41.59 7.27
N CYS A 584 3.44 41.07 6.20
CA CYS A 584 4.26 39.88 6.30
C CYS A 584 5.46 40.16 7.21
N LEU A 585 5.73 39.25 8.15
CA LEU A 585 6.85 39.27 9.08
C LEU A 585 7.95 38.32 8.61
N TYR A 586 7.58 37.10 8.20
CA TYR A 586 8.51 36.03 7.87
C TYR A 586 8.02 35.21 6.67
N VAL A 587 8.97 34.71 5.88
CA VAL A 587 8.77 33.71 4.83
C VAL A 587 9.66 32.53 5.15
N LEU A 588 9.07 31.37 5.45
CA LEU A 588 9.79 30.13 5.73
C LEU A 588 9.78 29.25 4.48
N HIS A 589 10.93 28.66 4.13
CA HIS A 589 11.09 27.86 2.93
C HIS A 589 11.15 26.36 3.24
N THR A 590 10.59 25.53 2.35
CA THR A 590 10.84 24.07 2.40
C THR A 590 12.33 23.75 2.14
N PRO A 591 12.86 22.64 2.70
CA PRO A 591 14.29 22.38 2.66
C PRO A 591 14.71 21.88 1.27
N LYS A 592 15.92 22.22 0.84
CA LYS A 592 16.44 21.84 -0.50
C LYS A 592 16.59 20.33 -0.72
N SER A 593 16.47 19.51 0.33
CA SER A 593 16.41 18.05 0.29
C SER A 593 15.03 17.49 -0.05
N LEU A 594 13.97 18.32 -0.06
CA LEU A 594 12.63 17.93 -0.47
C LEU A 594 12.52 18.07 -2.00
N PHE A 595 12.81 16.98 -2.70
CA PHE A 595 12.87 16.96 -4.16
C PHE A 595 11.51 16.68 -4.84
N GLY A 596 11.40 17.09 -6.10
CA GLY A 596 10.24 16.84 -6.97
C GLY A 596 9.29 18.02 -7.13
N TRP A 597 8.13 17.75 -7.72
CA TRP A 597 6.98 18.65 -7.71
C TRP A 597 6.06 18.27 -6.53
N PHE A 598 5.63 19.28 -5.77
CA PHE A 598 4.74 19.15 -4.64
C PHE A 598 4.18 20.52 -4.25
N THR A 599 2.95 20.51 -3.77
CA THR A 599 2.28 21.59 -3.04
C THR A 599 2.44 21.38 -1.51
N LEU A 600 2.43 22.45 -0.70
CA LEU A 600 2.14 22.34 0.75
C LEU A 600 0.62 22.25 0.91
N THR A 601 0.07 21.17 1.49
CA THR A 601 -1.38 20.88 1.42
C THR A 601 -2.18 21.36 2.62
N TYR A 602 -1.64 21.23 3.84
CA TYR A 602 -2.32 21.65 5.07
C TYR A 602 -1.36 22.29 6.07
N LEU A 603 -1.93 23.03 7.03
CA LEU A 603 -1.24 23.79 8.05
C LEU A 603 -1.94 23.64 9.42
N LYS A 604 -1.15 23.40 10.47
CA LYS A 604 -1.53 23.52 11.89
C LYS A 604 -0.42 24.27 12.64
N VAL A 605 -0.78 24.98 13.71
CA VAL A 605 0.14 25.80 14.49
C VAL A 605 -0.07 25.56 15.98
N ASP A 606 1.03 25.39 16.72
CA ASP A 606 1.07 25.31 18.18
C ASP A 606 1.99 26.40 18.75
N GLU A 607 1.40 27.53 19.15
CA GLU A 607 2.16 28.70 19.61
C GLU A 607 2.91 28.46 20.93
N ASP A 608 2.38 27.63 21.83
CA ASP A 608 3.00 27.33 23.12
C ASP A 608 4.34 26.59 22.95
N GLN A 609 4.51 25.89 21.82
CA GLN A 609 5.74 25.20 21.43
C GLN A 609 6.46 25.91 20.27
N LYS A 610 5.92 27.05 19.81
CA LYS A 610 6.26 27.80 18.59
C LYS A 610 6.42 26.90 17.34
N LEU A 611 5.56 25.89 17.17
CA LEU A 611 5.61 24.96 16.04
C LEU A 611 4.65 25.35 14.92
N ILE A 612 5.15 25.24 13.69
CA ILE A 612 4.38 25.28 12.44
C ILE A 612 4.48 23.89 11.81
N ILE A 613 3.34 23.25 11.60
CA ILE A 613 3.22 21.86 11.12
C ILE A 613 2.51 21.88 9.76
N CYS A 614 3.20 21.46 8.70
CA CYS A 614 2.64 21.35 7.36
C CYS A 614 2.80 19.94 6.77
N THR A 615 1.93 19.63 5.81
CA THR A 615 2.00 18.43 4.97
C THR A 615 2.29 18.78 3.52
N THR A 616 2.75 17.82 2.73
CA THR A 616 2.99 17.98 1.29
C THR A 616 2.22 16.98 0.43
N GLN A 617 1.98 17.37 -0.81
CA GLN A 617 1.38 16.54 -1.86
C GLN A 617 2.25 15.34 -2.29
N ASN A 618 3.51 15.24 -1.82
CA ASN A 618 4.38 14.08 -2.01
C ASN A 618 4.62 13.28 -0.72
N GLY A 619 3.73 13.43 0.27
CA GLY A 619 3.63 12.53 1.43
C GLY A 619 4.53 12.89 2.62
N TYR A 620 5.10 14.10 2.68
CA TYR A 620 5.97 14.54 3.76
C TYR A 620 5.24 15.33 4.83
N LEU A 621 5.68 15.13 6.08
CA LEU A 621 5.45 16.01 7.21
C LEU A 621 6.67 16.95 7.35
N VAL A 622 6.42 18.25 7.39
CA VAL A 622 7.44 19.29 7.54
C VAL A 622 7.08 20.17 8.74
N ILE A 623 8.00 20.33 9.69
CA ILE A 623 7.79 21.12 10.91
C ILE A 623 8.91 22.13 11.09
N TRP A 624 8.55 23.40 11.23
CA TRP A 624 9.44 24.48 11.64
C TRP A 624 9.17 24.83 13.10
N ARG A 625 10.19 25.34 13.79
CA ARG A 625 10.02 26.08 15.04
C ARG A 625 10.42 27.53 14.80
N TYR A 626 9.45 28.43 14.81
CA TYR A 626 9.73 29.85 14.69
C TYR A 626 10.24 30.39 16.03
N ASP A 627 11.12 31.39 15.99
CA ASP A 627 11.40 32.21 17.17
C ASP A 627 11.61 33.67 16.75
N GLU A 628 11.21 34.59 17.61
CA GLU A 628 11.17 36.03 17.28
C GLU A 628 12.57 36.65 17.16
N ASN A 629 13.61 35.90 17.55
CA ASN A 629 15.01 36.31 17.51
C ASN A 629 15.84 35.50 16.49
N VAL A 630 15.26 34.52 15.79
CA VAL A 630 16.00 33.62 14.88
C VAL A 630 15.18 33.29 13.63
N GLU A 631 15.67 33.73 12.47
CA GLU A 631 15.17 33.37 11.15
C GLU A 631 15.49 31.89 10.82
N ASN A 632 14.81 30.97 11.50
CA ASN A 632 14.86 29.54 11.21
C ASN A 632 14.06 29.20 9.95
N GLU A 633 14.53 29.65 8.78
CA GLU A 633 13.98 29.24 7.47
C GLU A 633 13.99 27.71 7.31
N ILE A 634 14.96 27.04 7.93
CA ILE A 634 15.16 25.59 7.86
C ILE A 634 14.19 24.88 8.82
N PRO A 635 13.38 23.92 8.35
CA PRO A 635 12.52 23.12 9.23
C PRO A 635 13.36 22.21 10.13
N ILE A 636 12.89 22.03 11.37
CA ILE A 636 13.52 21.14 12.36
C ILE A 636 13.12 19.67 12.19
N LEU A 637 12.12 19.38 11.36
CA LEU A 637 11.76 18.05 10.89
C LEU A 637 11.26 18.12 9.44
N CYS A 638 11.72 17.20 8.60
CA CYS A 638 11.17 16.96 7.27
C CYS A 638 11.29 15.46 6.97
N LYS A 639 10.18 14.71 7.03
CA LYS A 639 10.19 13.25 6.84
C LYS A 639 8.94 12.78 6.10
N LYS A 640 9.09 11.79 5.22
CA LYS A 640 7.98 11.15 4.52
C LYS A 640 7.22 10.22 5.46
N ILE A 641 5.89 10.28 5.40
CA ILE A 641 4.96 9.53 6.26
C ILE A 641 3.85 8.83 5.46
N HIS A 642 3.60 9.28 4.23
CA HIS A 642 2.70 8.64 3.25
C HIS A 642 3.46 8.44 1.93
N PHE A 643 3.06 7.47 1.13
CA PHE A 643 3.55 7.32 -0.24
C PHE A 643 2.77 8.21 -1.23
N GLY A 644 1.47 8.38 -0.98
CA GLY A 644 0.58 9.22 -1.76
C GLY A 644 0.62 10.71 -1.37
N SER A 645 -0.25 11.49 -2.00
CA SER A 645 -0.56 12.86 -1.57
C SER A 645 -1.25 12.85 -0.22
N LEU A 646 -1.03 13.89 0.59
CA LEU A 646 -1.67 14.06 1.89
C LEU A 646 -2.97 14.85 1.73
N GLU A 647 -4.10 14.20 2.02
CA GLU A 647 -5.49 14.63 1.80
C GLU A 647 -6.24 15.00 3.10
N GLY A 648 -5.49 15.10 4.20
CA GLY A 648 -5.96 15.69 5.46
C GLY A 648 -4.88 15.70 6.53
N LEU A 649 -4.92 16.74 7.37
CA LEU A 649 -4.06 16.93 8.53
C LEU A 649 -4.90 17.42 9.72
N THR A 650 -4.80 16.72 10.84
CA THR A 650 -5.28 17.22 12.13
C THR A 650 -4.20 17.09 13.21
N TYR A 651 -4.27 17.97 14.21
CA TYR A 651 -3.32 18.05 15.31
C TYR A 651 -4.06 18.27 16.63
N ASP A 652 -3.92 17.32 17.54
CA ASP A 652 -4.31 17.43 18.94
C ASP A 652 -3.10 17.90 19.76
N LYS A 653 -3.21 19.11 20.29
CA LYS A 653 -2.20 19.77 21.10
C LYS A 653 -2.04 19.14 22.49
N GLU A 654 -3.12 18.62 23.09
CA GLU A 654 -3.07 18.06 24.44
C GLU A 654 -2.32 16.72 24.46
N THR A 655 -2.59 15.84 23.48
CA THR A 655 -1.84 14.57 23.35
C THR A 655 -0.57 14.69 22.50
N ARG A 656 -0.30 15.87 21.92
CA ARG A 656 0.76 16.16 20.93
C ARG A 656 0.71 15.21 19.72
N ARG A 657 -0.51 14.85 19.29
CA ARG A 657 -0.75 13.87 18.24
C ARG A 657 -1.10 14.52 16.91
N ILE A 658 -0.43 14.10 15.86
CA ILE A 658 -0.80 14.36 14.48
C ILE A 658 -1.54 13.13 13.95
N VAL A 659 -2.64 13.35 13.22
CA VAL A 659 -3.22 12.32 12.35
C VAL A 659 -3.28 12.87 10.93
N THR A 660 -2.93 12.04 9.95
CA THR A 660 -3.00 12.34 8.52
C THR A 660 -3.74 11.25 7.76
N ILE A 661 -4.29 11.60 6.59
CA ILE A 661 -4.85 10.67 5.60
C ILE A 661 -4.16 10.92 4.26
N GLY A 662 -3.91 9.87 3.48
CA GLY A 662 -3.23 9.97 2.19
C GLY A 662 -3.95 9.26 1.05
N SER A 663 -3.62 9.69 -0.18
CA SER A 663 -4.06 9.07 -1.44
C SER A 663 -3.43 7.68 -1.68
N ASP A 664 -2.69 7.14 -0.72
CA ASP A 664 -2.29 5.74 -0.62
C ASP A 664 -3.32 4.88 0.15
N CYS A 665 -4.51 5.43 0.40
CA CYS A 665 -5.61 4.78 1.11
C CYS A 665 -5.23 4.33 2.52
N THR A 666 -4.42 5.15 3.21
CA THR A 666 -4.06 4.94 4.62
C THR A 666 -4.34 6.18 5.48
N VAL A 667 -4.55 5.95 6.77
CA VAL A 667 -4.60 6.97 7.82
C VAL A 667 -3.43 6.70 8.77
N THR A 668 -2.60 7.69 9.06
CA THR A 668 -1.43 7.57 9.95
C THR A 668 -1.64 8.39 11.21
N SER A 669 -1.48 7.78 12.39
CA SER A 669 -1.52 8.45 13.70
C SER A 669 -0.12 8.43 14.32
N LEU A 670 0.43 9.60 14.64
CA LEU A 670 1.78 9.76 15.19
C LEU A 670 1.84 10.79 16.32
N ARG A 671 2.73 10.57 17.29
CA ARG A 671 2.93 11.46 18.44
C ARG A 671 4.25 12.22 18.31
N LEU A 672 4.21 13.54 18.48
CA LEU A 672 5.40 14.38 18.56
C LEU A 672 6.04 14.30 19.94
N HIS A 673 7.34 14.07 19.98
CA HIS A 673 8.18 14.17 21.16
C HIS A 673 9.00 15.45 21.07
N ILE A 674 8.88 16.31 22.10
CA ILE A 674 9.49 17.63 22.16
C ILE A 674 10.26 17.71 23.48
N ASP A 675 11.59 17.56 23.39
CA ASP A 675 12.56 17.78 24.48
C ASP A 675 13.41 19.05 24.29
#